data_AF-A0A1W9XDN0-F1
#
_entry.id   AF-A0A1W9XDN0-F1
#
_cell.length_a   1.000
_cell.length_b   1.000
_cell.length_c   1.000
_cell.angle_alpha   90.00
_cell.angle_beta   90.00
_cell.angle_gamma   90.00
#
_symmetry.space_group_name_H-M   'P 1'
#
loop_
_entity.id
_entity.type
_entity.pdbx_description
1 polymer ?
#
loop_
_entity_poly.entity_id
_entity_poly.type
_entity_poly.pdbx_seq_one_letter_code
_entity_poly.pdbx_strand_id
1 'polypeptide(L)'
;MKQKTPIAVVGMAGVFPGASDLDTFWQNIIHKKNSCSEVPKDRWIVNPDAMYHPSPAPDKAFSKRACLIRDFTFDPKGIDLDPELLTALDPLYQIVLHAGRDAFSSCTSLSLADKKRIGVSLAAIALPTDASSAITRKILGRSFEERFFPNQKKRLSELSRLECLNSRVTSLPGAILARGLGLGGGSFTLDAACASSLYAVKLACDELQSFRADAMLAGGVSRPECLYTQVGFSQLHALSRSGRCAPFDESADGLVVGEGAGILVLKRLDHALRNRDTIYAVIRGIGLSNDMRGNLLAPDSEGQVRAMQSAYESAGLSPYDVDMIECHGAGTPVGDTTELRSLRNLWGESGWSHGQCAIGSVKSMIGHLLTAAGAAGMIKSLLGLHHKTLPPSMNFRKASAKSPLNDGPFRVQTEPEKWSLRNAETPRRAAVSAFGFGGINAHLLFETFEGAASPTDDSGTSKLEIRDEARPDVAIVGMDAKLGSLTSLRELQEAIFRGDTAIRKRPETRWKGSDSVAKQYLGDEAAFGGYLDDLAVHIGDFRIPPNEIPDILPQQLLMLQVSAKAMADAGLPLQEERPRVGVIIGMEFDWEATNFHLRWNLHNEVQVWKTRLDMNDDEAAVWLESLRDSLGPPLTPTRTLGALGGIVASRIAREFRFGGPSYVVSAESASGLKALEIGLRSLQQNETDAVLVGAIDLAGDIRNVITTLQGTSETSPHIPGEGAAALILKRLDQAVRDGDRIYSVIRGIGNASGGDLDMLSDSVPQSPCLISLERAFQDANVPRESVSFIETSNREDMPYQEFFTSQKSPYAIGSVMPNIGNTNAAAGLASVIKTSLCLYQEIIPPLEMEAQATLGNSKSAETGNFHLPVYPQFWMRNRADGPRRACVSTTTSDGNCAHAILEGFEYAGSEQVPAKVIRERKRPLGLCPFGLFIVEGDDKNELITGLDALLTSHFSLLTSTAPIESLALDWYRQNGVNPQKKHAVSIVAGDVSQLEKQVAAAKDAVLSDTPQNIRGSEGVCYTPNPLGESGEIAFVFPGSGNHYVGMGRDIGIHWPEVLRKMDA
;
A
#
# COMPACT_ATOMS: atom_id res chain seq x y z
N MET A 1 9.88 -2.43 -33.27
CA MET A 1 9.27 -3.15 -32.14
C MET A 1 8.37 -4.24 -32.71
N LYS A 2 8.43 -5.48 -32.20
CA LYS A 2 7.42 -6.50 -32.56
C LYS A 2 6.06 -6.03 -32.05
N GLN A 3 5.03 -6.22 -32.86
CA GLN A 3 3.66 -5.87 -32.50
C GLN A 3 3.22 -6.79 -31.34
N LYS A 4 2.96 -6.22 -30.15
CA LYS A 4 2.45 -6.98 -29.01
C LYS A 4 1.09 -7.58 -29.38
N THR A 5 0.85 -8.84 -29.01
CA THR A 5 -0.47 -9.46 -29.18
C THR A 5 -1.52 -8.65 -28.41
N PRO A 6 -2.59 -8.19 -29.07
CA PRO A 6 -3.65 -7.45 -28.40
C PRO A 6 -4.38 -8.26 -27.33
N ILE A 7 -5.09 -7.60 -26.42
CA ILE A 7 -5.90 -8.25 -25.39
C ILE A 7 -7.37 -8.26 -25.80
N ALA A 8 -7.99 -9.44 -25.79
CA ALA A 8 -9.41 -9.62 -26.09
C ALA A 8 -10.25 -9.57 -24.82
N VAL A 9 -11.39 -8.88 -24.89
CA VAL A 9 -12.48 -9.02 -23.92
C VAL A 9 -13.33 -10.21 -24.34
N VAL A 10 -13.28 -11.29 -23.56
CA VAL A 10 -13.92 -12.57 -23.90
C VAL A 10 -15.16 -12.89 -23.08
N GLY A 11 -15.41 -12.11 -22.03
CA GLY A 11 -16.55 -12.24 -21.14
C GLY A 11 -16.77 -10.94 -20.38
N MET A 12 -17.99 -10.70 -19.95
CA MET A 12 -18.33 -9.55 -19.12
C MET A 12 -19.67 -9.77 -18.41
N ALA A 13 -19.80 -9.19 -17.22
CA ALA A 13 -21.06 -9.10 -16.49
C ALA A 13 -21.05 -7.86 -15.58
N GLY A 14 -22.22 -7.51 -15.06
CA GLY A 14 -22.35 -6.40 -14.13
C GLY A 14 -23.72 -6.31 -13.49
N VAL A 15 -23.74 -5.69 -12.30
CA VAL A 15 -24.95 -5.36 -11.55
C VAL A 15 -24.97 -3.84 -11.43
N PHE A 16 -25.99 -3.22 -12.00
CA PHE A 16 -26.12 -1.76 -12.10
C PHE A 16 -27.48 -1.30 -11.58
N PRO A 17 -27.64 -0.01 -11.22
CA PRO A 17 -28.93 0.52 -10.78
C PRO A 17 -30.04 0.23 -11.81
N GLY A 18 -31.02 -0.57 -11.41
CA GLY A 18 -32.16 -0.97 -12.26
C GLY A 18 -31.86 -2.07 -13.29
N ALA A 19 -30.71 -2.76 -13.20
CA ALA A 19 -30.34 -3.91 -14.03
C ALA A 19 -29.46 -4.91 -13.26
N SER A 20 -29.93 -6.14 -13.07
CA SER A 20 -29.18 -7.25 -12.47
C SER A 20 -28.22 -7.94 -13.45
N ASP A 21 -28.40 -7.71 -14.75
CA ASP A 21 -27.69 -8.37 -15.85
C ASP A 21 -27.47 -7.43 -17.03
N LEU A 22 -26.61 -7.83 -17.97
CA LEU A 22 -26.21 -7.00 -19.10
C LEU A 22 -27.31 -6.82 -20.16
N ASP A 23 -28.22 -7.79 -20.31
CA ASP A 23 -29.33 -7.67 -21.26
C ASP A 23 -30.28 -6.55 -20.80
N THR A 24 -30.68 -6.59 -19.53
CA THR A 24 -31.48 -5.54 -18.90
C THR A 24 -30.74 -4.20 -18.92
N PHE A 25 -29.44 -4.18 -18.66
CA PHE A 25 -28.63 -2.96 -18.71
C PHE A 25 -28.62 -2.35 -20.12
N TRP A 26 -28.42 -3.17 -21.16
CA TRP A 26 -28.46 -2.72 -22.55
C TRP A 26 -29.83 -2.17 -22.94
N GLN A 27 -30.91 -2.86 -22.56
CA GLN A 27 -32.27 -2.38 -22.80
C GLN A 27 -32.52 -1.04 -22.09
N ASN A 28 -32.05 -0.89 -20.85
CA ASN A 28 -32.16 0.37 -20.12
C ASN A 28 -31.40 1.50 -20.82
N ILE A 29 -30.21 1.24 -21.36
CA ILE A 29 -29.40 2.23 -22.11
C ILE A 29 -30.15 2.68 -23.37
N ILE A 30 -30.57 1.74 -24.21
CA ILE A 30 -31.21 2.05 -25.49
C ILE A 30 -32.54 2.77 -25.31
N HIS A 31 -33.30 2.42 -24.27
CA HIS A 31 -34.57 3.10 -23.95
C HIS A 31 -34.43 4.35 -23.08
N LYS A 32 -33.19 4.79 -22.79
CA LYS A 32 -32.91 5.99 -21.98
C LYS A 32 -33.64 5.95 -20.62
N LYS A 33 -33.52 4.83 -19.91
CA LYS A 33 -34.09 4.67 -18.57
C LYS A 33 -33.24 5.43 -17.54
N ASN A 34 -33.90 6.25 -16.72
CA ASN A 34 -33.27 6.94 -15.60
C ASN A 34 -33.42 6.11 -14.32
N SER A 35 -32.30 5.68 -13.74
CA SER A 35 -32.26 4.88 -12.50
C SER A 35 -32.15 5.75 -11.24
N CYS A 36 -32.11 7.08 -11.38
CA CYS A 36 -32.06 7.99 -10.25
C CYS A 36 -33.42 8.09 -9.53
N SER A 37 -33.44 7.80 -8.23
CA SER A 37 -34.61 7.95 -7.37
C SER A 37 -34.26 8.68 -6.08
N GLU A 38 -35.28 9.01 -5.28
CA GLU A 38 -35.04 9.36 -3.88
C GLU A 38 -34.42 8.17 -3.14
N VAL A 39 -33.53 8.47 -2.18
CA VAL A 39 -32.89 7.46 -1.34
C VAL A 39 -33.95 6.84 -0.41
N PRO A 40 -34.11 5.51 -0.38
CA PRO A 40 -34.99 4.82 0.55
C PRO A 40 -34.60 5.07 2.02
N LYS A 41 -35.60 5.05 2.93
CA LYS A 41 -35.41 5.36 4.35
C LYS A 41 -34.45 4.39 5.06
N ASP A 42 -34.39 3.14 4.61
CA ASP A 42 -33.52 2.09 5.13
C ASP A 42 -32.08 2.17 4.63
N ARG A 43 -31.80 3.00 3.61
CA ARG A 43 -30.46 3.17 3.05
C ARG A 43 -29.64 4.24 3.76
N TRP A 44 -30.26 5.10 4.55
CA TRP A 44 -29.58 6.03 5.46
C TRP A 44 -29.87 5.62 6.90
N ILE A 45 -28.82 5.55 7.72
CA ILE A 45 -28.96 5.21 9.14
C ILE A 45 -29.84 6.22 9.90
N VAL A 46 -29.81 7.49 9.49
CA VAL A 46 -30.65 8.57 10.01
C VAL A 46 -31.72 8.91 8.98
N ASN A 47 -32.92 9.29 9.44
CA ASN A 47 -33.98 9.77 8.58
C ASN A 47 -33.46 10.88 7.62
N PRO A 48 -33.69 10.74 6.29
CA PRO A 48 -33.25 11.72 5.31
C PRO A 48 -33.64 13.18 5.56
N ASP A 49 -34.76 13.43 6.23
CA ASP A 49 -35.17 14.80 6.58
C ASP A 49 -34.24 15.45 7.60
N ALA A 50 -33.67 14.68 8.52
CA ALA A 50 -32.73 15.19 9.53
C ALA A 50 -31.33 15.42 8.96
N MET A 51 -30.96 14.74 7.86
CA MET A 51 -29.65 14.87 7.21
C MET A 51 -29.65 15.83 6.02
N TYR A 52 -30.82 16.26 5.56
CA TYR A 52 -30.94 17.17 4.42
C TYR A 52 -30.82 18.64 4.82
N HIS A 53 -30.10 19.42 4.01
CA HIS A 53 -30.09 20.88 4.10
C HIS A 53 -29.97 21.50 2.70
N PRO A 54 -30.79 22.50 2.32
CA PRO A 54 -30.85 22.99 0.93
C PRO A 54 -29.58 23.73 0.46
N SER A 55 -28.75 24.17 1.40
CA SER A 55 -27.43 24.78 1.15
C SER A 55 -26.33 23.89 1.72
N PRO A 56 -25.09 23.96 1.21
CA PRO A 56 -23.96 23.27 1.84
C PRO A 56 -23.85 23.64 3.33
N ALA A 57 -23.85 22.63 4.19
CA ALA A 57 -23.70 22.76 5.63
C ALA A 57 -22.93 21.53 6.14
N PRO A 58 -22.08 21.67 7.18
CA PRO A 58 -21.36 20.53 7.75
C PRO A 58 -22.30 19.39 8.14
N ASP A 59 -21.87 18.14 7.94
CA ASP A 59 -22.66 16.92 8.19
C ASP A 59 -23.98 16.78 7.39
N LYS A 60 -24.30 17.68 6.45
CA LYS A 60 -25.56 17.62 5.70
C LYS A 60 -25.35 17.23 4.25
N ALA A 61 -26.32 16.48 3.73
CA ALA A 61 -26.50 16.28 2.30
C ALA A 61 -27.45 17.35 1.74
N PHE A 62 -27.17 17.91 0.57
CA PHE A 62 -28.09 18.87 -0.06
C PHE A 62 -28.94 18.27 -1.17
N SER A 63 -28.84 16.96 -1.41
CA SER A 63 -29.71 16.21 -2.30
C SER A 63 -30.02 14.86 -1.69
N LYS A 64 -31.26 14.38 -1.91
CA LYS A 64 -31.73 13.05 -1.47
C LYS A 64 -31.82 12.07 -2.65
N ARG A 65 -31.23 12.42 -3.81
CA ARG A 65 -31.34 11.62 -5.03
C ARG A 65 -30.07 10.80 -5.25
N ALA A 66 -30.21 9.52 -5.55
CA ALA A 66 -29.11 8.58 -5.83
C ALA A 66 -29.53 7.54 -6.86
N CYS A 67 -28.56 6.84 -7.43
CA CYS A 67 -28.79 5.68 -8.30
C CYS A 67 -28.32 4.42 -7.57
N LEU A 68 -29.25 3.73 -6.92
CA LEU A 68 -28.95 2.60 -6.04
C LEU A 68 -29.32 1.26 -6.67
N ILE A 69 -28.59 0.21 -6.32
CA ILE A 69 -29.02 -1.17 -6.55
C ILE A 69 -30.18 -1.44 -5.58
N ARG A 70 -31.29 -1.91 -6.16
CA ARG A 70 -32.52 -2.23 -5.44
C ARG A 70 -32.99 -3.61 -5.86
N ASP A 71 -33.64 -4.31 -4.94
CA ASP A 71 -34.29 -5.59 -5.20
C ASP A 71 -33.33 -6.66 -5.76
N PHE A 72 -32.04 -6.57 -5.42
CA PHE A 72 -31.02 -7.53 -5.82
C PHE A 72 -31.19 -8.83 -5.03
N THR A 73 -31.29 -9.94 -5.75
CA THR A 73 -31.31 -11.28 -5.16
C THR A 73 -30.01 -11.97 -5.53
N PHE A 74 -29.21 -12.28 -4.52
CA PHE A 74 -27.97 -13.00 -4.72
C PHE A 74 -28.25 -14.47 -5.04
N ASP A 75 -27.68 -14.94 -6.14
CA ASP A 75 -27.65 -16.36 -6.48
C ASP A 75 -26.27 -16.94 -6.11
N PRO A 76 -26.18 -17.84 -5.11
CA PRO A 76 -24.92 -18.42 -4.69
C PRO A 76 -24.43 -19.56 -5.59
N LYS A 77 -25.23 -20.03 -6.56
CA LYS A 77 -24.88 -21.19 -7.38
C LYS A 77 -23.58 -20.95 -8.14
N GLY A 78 -22.68 -21.94 -8.15
CA GLY A 78 -21.41 -21.88 -8.88
C GLY A 78 -20.29 -21.13 -8.14
N ILE A 79 -20.52 -20.79 -6.87
CA ILE A 79 -19.51 -20.21 -5.97
C ILE A 79 -19.13 -21.26 -4.94
N ASP A 80 -17.82 -21.49 -4.78
CA ASP A 80 -17.22 -22.46 -3.88
C ASP A 80 -16.81 -21.79 -2.56
N LEU A 81 -17.83 -21.50 -1.75
CA LEU A 81 -17.73 -20.96 -0.39
C LEU A 81 -18.79 -21.64 0.47
N ASP A 82 -18.64 -21.55 1.80
CA ASP A 82 -19.65 -22.08 2.72
C ASP A 82 -21.05 -21.44 2.46
N PRO A 83 -22.13 -22.24 2.33
CA PRO A 83 -23.46 -21.71 2.06
C PRO A 83 -24.00 -20.77 3.14
N GLU A 84 -23.68 -20.99 4.42
CA GLU A 84 -24.11 -20.10 5.50
C GLU A 84 -23.39 -18.77 5.39
N LEU A 85 -22.06 -18.80 5.14
CA LEU A 85 -21.26 -17.62 4.84
C LEU A 85 -21.89 -16.80 3.71
N LEU A 86 -22.16 -17.42 2.55
CA LEU A 86 -22.71 -16.77 1.36
C LEU A 86 -24.00 -15.98 1.62
N THR A 87 -24.91 -16.52 2.44
CA THR A 87 -26.19 -15.86 2.76
C THR A 87 -26.04 -14.64 3.66
N ALA A 88 -24.95 -14.56 4.43
CA ALA A 88 -24.78 -13.57 5.48
C ALA A 88 -23.63 -12.57 5.22
N LEU A 89 -23.02 -12.64 4.02
CA LEU A 89 -22.08 -11.63 3.52
C LEU A 89 -22.74 -10.25 3.36
N ASP A 90 -21.97 -9.18 3.57
CA ASP A 90 -22.37 -7.82 3.20
C ASP A 90 -22.76 -7.80 1.71
N PRO A 91 -23.82 -7.06 1.31
CA PRO A 91 -24.26 -7.01 -0.08
C PRO A 91 -23.15 -6.58 -1.06
N LEU A 92 -22.13 -5.84 -0.60
CA LEU A 92 -20.93 -5.57 -1.40
C LEU A 92 -20.33 -6.86 -1.96
N TYR A 93 -20.08 -7.86 -1.12
CA TYR A 93 -19.42 -9.10 -1.56
C TYR A 93 -20.36 -9.99 -2.37
N GLN A 94 -21.66 -10.00 -2.06
CA GLN A 94 -22.65 -10.71 -2.87
C GLN A 94 -22.70 -10.16 -4.30
N ILE A 95 -22.68 -8.84 -4.47
CA ILE A 95 -22.63 -8.18 -5.78
C ILE A 95 -21.34 -8.55 -6.54
N VAL A 96 -20.18 -8.53 -5.85
CA VAL A 96 -18.89 -8.91 -6.44
C VAL A 96 -18.90 -10.35 -6.91
N LEU A 97 -19.33 -11.27 -6.06
CA LEU A 97 -19.37 -12.70 -6.35
C LEU A 97 -20.33 -12.99 -7.51
N HIS A 98 -21.50 -12.35 -7.52
CA HIS A 98 -22.48 -12.50 -8.59
C HIS A 98 -21.94 -12.01 -9.94
N ALA A 99 -21.48 -10.75 -10.01
CA ALA A 99 -20.93 -10.18 -11.23
C ALA A 99 -19.69 -10.95 -11.71
N GLY A 100 -18.83 -11.39 -10.78
CA GLY A 100 -17.60 -12.10 -11.12
C GLY A 100 -17.85 -13.50 -11.64
N ARG A 101 -18.79 -14.23 -11.00
CA ARG A 101 -19.25 -15.54 -11.46
C ARG A 101 -19.90 -15.46 -12.83
N ASP A 102 -20.77 -14.48 -13.07
CA ASP A 102 -21.46 -14.34 -14.35
C ASP A 102 -20.49 -13.97 -15.46
N ALA A 103 -19.54 -13.07 -15.18
CA ALA A 103 -18.46 -12.74 -16.11
C ALA A 103 -17.62 -13.98 -16.43
N PHE A 104 -17.19 -14.73 -15.41
CA PHE A 104 -16.44 -15.98 -15.57
C PHE A 104 -17.21 -17.01 -16.42
N SER A 105 -18.49 -17.21 -16.10
CA SER A 105 -19.36 -18.19 -16.76
C SER A 105 -19.71 -17.81 -18.20
N SER A 106 -19.67 -16.52 -18.55
CA SER A 106 -19.86 -16.04 -19.92
C SER A 106 -18.75 -16.48 -20.89
N CYS A 107 -17.61 -16.95 -20.37
CA CYS A 107 -16.49 -17.48 -21.15
C CYS A 107 -16.30 -18.98 -20.86
N THR A 108 -16.94 -19.84 -21.64
CA THR A 108 -16.99 -21.29 -21.40
C THR A 108 -15.62 -21.95 -21.39
N SER A 109 -14.62 -21.43 -22.11
CA SER A 109 -13.27 -22.01 -22.15
C SER A 109 -12.51 -21.92 -20.82
N LEU A 110 -12.91 -21.03 -19.91
CA LEU A 110 -12.28 -20.91 -18.59
C LEU A 110 -12.59 -22.07 -17.66
N SER A 111 -13.69 -22.79 -17.88
CA SER A 111 -14.03 -23.99 -17.11
C SER A 111 -12.99 -25.12 -17.28
N LEU A 112 -12.23 -25.10 -18.38
CA LEU A 112 -11.19 -26.06 -18.72
C LEU A 112 -9.77 -25.49 -18.57
N ALA A 113 -9.64 -24.23 -18.17
CA ALA A 113 -8.35 -23.56 -18.02
C ALA A 113 -7.69 -23.91 -16.67
N ASP A 114 -6.36 -23.77 -16.61
CA ASP A 114 -5.63 -23.86 -15.34
C ASP A 114 -6.00 -22.65 -14.45
N LYS A 115 -6.88 -22.87 -13.48
CA LYS A 115 -7.33 -21.83 -12.55
C LYS A 115 -6.18 -21.23 -11.73
N LYS A 116 -5.05 -21.93 -11.55
CA LYS A 116 -3.87 -21.38 -10.89
C LYS A 116 -3.31 -20.19 -11.67
N ARG A 117 -3.56 -20.08 -12.98
CA ARG A 117 -3.06 -19.00 -13.86
C ARG A 117 -4.14 -17.97 -14.23
N ILE A 118 -5.25 -17.94 -13.49
CA ILE A 118 -6.31 -16.94 -13.62
C ILE A 118 -6.23 -15.99 -12.44
N GLY A 119 -6.01 -14.70 -12.68
CA GLY A 119 -5.88 -13.68 -11.63
C GLY A 119 -7.10 -12.75 -11.54
N VAL A 120 -7.15 -11.98 -10.44
CA VAL A 120 -8.22 -11.02 -10.15
C VAL A 120 -7.61 -9.64 -9.83
N SER A 121 -8.07 -8.60 -10.54
CA SER A 121 -7.72 -7.20 -10.24
C SER A 121 -8.98 -6.35 -10.23
N LEU A 122 -9.45 -5.95 -9.05
CA LEU A 122 -10.69 -5.18 -8.93
C LEU A 122 -10.43 -3.77 -8.39
N ALA A 123 -11.17 -2.80 -8.93
CA ALA A 123 -11.32 -1.53 -8.25
C ALA A 123 -12.29 -1.66 -7.07
N ALA A 124 -11.87 -1.20 -5.89
CA ALA A 124 -12.69 -1.13 -4.68
C ALA A 124 -12.39 0.18 -3.94
N ILE A 125 -13.42 0.83 -3.40
CA ILE A 125 -13.26 2.15 -2.78
C ILE A 125 -12.93 2.03 -1.29
N ALA A 126 -11.98 2.82 -0.80
CA ALA A 126 -11.63 2.86 0.62
C ALA A 126 -12.58 3.77 1.43
N LEU A 127 -13.88 3.45 1.44
CA LEU A 127 -14.92 4.18 2.19
C LEU A 127 -15.75 3.24 3.07
N PRO A 128 -16.36 3.74 4.16
CA PRO A 128 -17.19 2.93 5.04
C PRO A 128 -18.24 2.11 4.29
N THR A 129 -18.35 0.83 4.65
CA THR A 129 -19.45 -0.07 4.30
C THR A 129 -20.43 -0.21 5.46
N ASP A 130 -21.63 -0.73 5.20
CA ASP A 130 -22.63 -0.96 6.24
C ASP A 130 -22.07 -1.82 7.39
N ALA A 131 -21.32 -2.89 7.06
CA ALA A 131 -20.66 -3.76 8.04
C ALA A 131 -19.58 -3.04 8.87
N SER A 132 -18.68 -2.27 8.24
CA SER A 132 -17.64 -1.52 8.97
C SER A 132 -18.24 -0.45 9.91
N SER A 133 -19.31 0.22 9.46
CA SER A 133 -20.07 1.16 10.27
C SER A 133 -20.78 0.45 11.44
N ALA A 134 -21.28 -0.78 11.23
CA ALA A 134 -21.91 -1.57 12.29
C ALA A 134 -20.92 -1.97 13.40
N ILE A 135 -19.71 -2.41 13.05
CA ILE A 135 -18.63 -2.68 14.01
C ILE A 135 -18.31 -1.44 14.85
N THR A 136 -18.27 -0.27 14.19
CA THR A 136 -18.00 1.00 14.87
C THR A 136 -19.08 1.35 15.90
N ARG A 137 -20.36 1.11 15.59
CA ARG A 137 -21.45 1.29 16.56
C ARG A 137 -21.31 0.31 17.74
N LYS A 138 -20.98 -0.96 17.48
CA LYS A 138 -20.82 -2.00 18.52
C LYS A 138 -19.64 -1.76 19.46
N ILE A 139 -18.57 -1.12 18.98
CA ILE A 139 -17.35 -0.89 19.77
C ILE A 139 -17.33 0.53 20.33
N LEU A 140 -17.23 1.54 19.48
CA LEU A 140 -17.13 2.95 19.91
C LEU A 140 -18.47 3.48 20.40
N GLY A 141 -19.57 3.16 19.72
CA GLY A 141 -20.91 3.57 20.13
C GLY A 141 -21.29 3.00 21.51
N ARG A 142 -20.94 1.73 21.77
CA ARG A 142 -21.10 1.13 23.09
C ARG A 142 -20.22 1.78 24.15
N SER A 143 -18.95 2.06 23.82
CA SER A 143 -18.03 2.76 24.72
C SER A 143 -18.58 4.12 25.13
N PHE A 144 -19.25 4.81 24.21
CA PHE A 144 -19.94 6.06 24.47
C PHE A 144 -21.13 5.86 25.41
N GLU A 145 -22.03 4.90 25.13
CA GLU A 145 -23.20 4.59 25.97
C GLU A 145 -22.81 4.21 27.42
N GLU A 146 -21.76 3.39 27.61
CA GLU A 146 -21.32 2.94 28.94
C GLU A 146 -20.86 4.07 29.86
N ARG A 147 -20.38 5.20 29.30
CA ARG A 147 -20.00 6.36 30.10
C ARG A 147 -21.19 7.12 30.67
N PHE A 148 -22.32 7.15 29.96
CA PHE A 148 -23.54 7.80 30.44
C PHE A 148 -24.35 6.92 31.39
N PHE A 149 -24.31 5.60 31.18
CA PHE A 149 -25.07 4.64 31.96
C PHE A 149 -24.16 3.59 32.64
N PRO A 150 -23.24 4.00 33.53
CA PRO A 150 -22.22 3.11 34.11
C PRO A 150 -22.81 1.98 34.96
N ASN A 151 -24.01 2.18 35.52
CA ASN A 151 -24.73 1.19 36.34
C ASN A 151 -25.60 0.24 35.51
N GLN A 152 -25.63 0.38 34.18
CA GLN A 152 -26.43 -0.44 33.26
C GLN A 152 -25.55 -1.08 32.18
N LYS A 153 -24.42 -1.67 32.60
CA LYS A 153 -23.56 -2.44 31.69
C LYS A 153 -24.31 -3.68 31.21
N LYS A 154 -24.70 -3.69 29.95
CA LYS A 154 -25.18 -4.88 29.24
C LYS A 154 -23.96 -5.68 28.82
N ARG A 155 -24.01 -7.01 28.98
CA ARG A 155 -23.02 -7.91 28.41
C ARG A 155 -22.99 -7.70 26.88
N LEU A 156 -21.81 -7.46 26.34
CA LEU A 156 -21.60 -7.37 24.90
C LEU A 156 -21.94 -8.71 24.24
N SER A 157 -22.60 -8.66 23.09
CA SER A 157 -22.66 -9.80 22.18
C SER A 157 -21.25 -10.03 21.62
N GLU A 158 -20.78 -11.28 21.62
CA GLU A 158 -19.54 -11.63 20.92
C GLU A 158 -19.63 -11.20 19.45
N LEU A 159 -18.51 -10.70 18.90
CA LEU A 159 -18.41 -10.43 17.48
C LEU A 159 -18.17 -11.76 16.78
N SER A 160 -19.10 -12.16 15.92
CA SER A 160 -18.90 -13.36 15.13
C SER A 160 -17.77 -13.14 14.11
N ARG A 161 -17.06 -14.22 13.75
CA ARG A 161 -16.02 -14.17 12.70
C ARG A 161 -16.55 -13.60 11.39
N LEU A 162 -17.79 -13.92 11.04
CA LEU A 162 -18.47 -13.39 9.88
C LEU A 162 -18.58 -11.85 9.92
N GLU A 163 -18.92 -11.27 11.07
CA GLU A 163 -19.00 -9.82 11.22
C GLU A 163 -17.62 -9.18 11.07
N CYS A 164 -16.58 -9.81 11.62
CA CYS A 164 -15.19 -9.36 11.43
C CYS A 164 -14.78 -9.42 9.96
N LEU A 165 -15.06 -10.52 9.26
CA LEU A 165 -14.79 -10.67 7.82
C LEU A 165 -15.53 -9.61 7.00
N ASN A 166 -16.84 -9.44 7.23
CA ASN A 166 -17.66 -8.48 6.51
C ASN A 166 -17.17 -7.03 6.65
N SER A 167 -16.49 -6.72 7.76
CA SER A 167 -16.00 -5.39 8.05
C SER A 167 -14.76 -4.97 7.23
N ARG A 168 -14.14 -5.89 6.47
CA ARG A 168 -12.94 -5.63 5.67
C ARG A 168 -13.25 -4.96 4.33
N VAL A 169 -13.19 -3.63 4.31
CA VAL A 169 -13.61 -2.78 3.20
C VAL A 169 -12.81 -2.96 1.90
N THR A 170 -11.48 -2.96 1.97
CA THR A 170 -10.62 -2.73 0.80
C THR A 170 -10.14 -3.99 0.09
N SER A 171 -9.43 -4.88 0.79
CA SER A 171 -8.79 -6.06 0.17
C SER A 171 -9.73 -7.23 -0.13
N LEU A 172 -10.75 -7.44 0.71
CA LEU A 172 -11.61 -8.62 0.65
C LEU A 172 -12.38 -8.80 -0.67
N PRO A 173 -12.90 -7.76 -1.36
CA PRO A 173 -13.59 -7.92 -2.64
C PRO A 173 -12.80 -8.74 -3.68
N GLY A 174 -11.49 -8.52 -3.79
CA GLY A 174 -10.63 -9.28 -4.70
C GLY A 174 -10.37 -10.72 -4.20
N ALA A 175 -10.06 -10.86 -2.91
CA ALA A 175 -9.73 -12.14 -2.30
C ALA A 175 -10.93 -13.11 -2.28
N ILE A 176 -12.12 -12.64 -1.90
CA ILE A 176 -13.33 -13.47 -1.83
C ILE A 176 -13.79 -13.93 -3.21
N LEU A 177 -13.62 -13.10 -4.25
CA LEU A 177 -13.92 -13.50 -5.62
C LEU A 177 -12.96 -14.59 -6.11
N ALA A 178 -11.66 -14.41 -5.86
CA ALA A 178 -10.66 -15.40 -6.23
C ALA A 178 -10.92 -16.74 -5.53
N ARG A 179 -11.20 -16.72 -4.22
CA ARG A 179 -11.54 -17.92 -3.46
C ARG A 179 -12.83 -18.56 -3.97
N GLY A 180 -13.92 -17.81 -4.08
CA GLY A 180 -15.22 -18.34 -4.48
C GLY A 180 -15.27 -18.93 -5.89
N LEU A 181 -14.30 -18.61 -6.77
CA LEU A 181 -14.17 -19.21 -8.09
C LEU A 181 -12.99 -20.20 -8.20
N GLY A 182 -12.19 -20.35 -7.14
CA GLY A 182 -11.01 -21.21 -7.07
C GLY A 182 -9.84 -20.72 -7.93
N LEU A 183 -9.62 -19.40 -8.02
CA LEU A 183 -8.61 -18.75 -8.87
C LEU A 183 -7.30 -18.51 -8.09
N GLY A 184 -6.17 -18.96 -8.65
CA GLY A 184 -4.86 -18.93 -7.98
C GLY A 184 -3.83 -17.98 -8.59
N GLY A 185 -4.20 -17.19 -9.59
CA GLY A 185 -3.31 -16.29 -10.32
C GLY A 185 -2.97 -14.98 -9.60
N GLY A 186 -3.29 -14.87 -8.31
CA GLY A 186 -3.15 -13.63 -7.53
C GLY A 186 -4.44 -12.81 -7.53
N SER A 187 -4.66 -12.08 -6.43
CA SER A 187 -5.84 -11.25 -6.23
C SER A 187 -5.48 -10.01 -5.42
N PHE A 188 -5.93 -8.85 -5.88
CA PHE A 188 -5.79 -7.60 -5.15
C PHE A 188 -6.88 -6.62 -5.58
N THR A 189 -7.05 -5.56 -4.80
CA THR A 189 -7.86 -4.42 -5.18
C THR A 189 -7.02 -3.14 -5.29
N LEU A 190 -7.59 -2.11 -5.91
CA LEU A 190 -6.97 -0.80 -6.00
C LEU A 190 -8.00 0.33 -5.91
N ASP A 191 -7.54 1.50 -5.47
CA ASP A 191 -8.30 2.74 -5.47
C ASP A 191 -7.49 3.85 -6.18
N ALA A 192 -7.96 4.19 -7.37
CA ALA A 192 -7.53 5.28 -8.23
C ALA A 192 -8.74 6.26 -8.44
N ALA A 193 -9.55 6.43 -7.39
CA ALA A 193 -10.79 7.19 -7.38
C ALA A 193 -11.75 6.79 -8.53
N CYS A 194 -12.13 7.73 -9.38
CA CYS A 194 -13.07 7.47 -10.47
C CYS A 194 -12.44 6.71 -11.65
N ALA A 195 -11.10 6.62 -11.69
CA ALA A 195 -10.34 5.95 -12.74
C ALA A 195 -10.03 4.48 -12.45
N SER A 196 -10.35 4.00 -11.23
CA SER A 196 -9.92 2.69 -10.70
C SER A 196 -10.21 1.51 -11.63
N SER A 197 -11.41 1.42 -12.22
CA SER A 197 -11.74 0.29 -13.10
C SER A 197 -10.82 0.18 -14.32
N LEU A 198 -10.38 1.32 -14.89
CA LEU A 198 -9.47 1.32 -16.04
C LEU A 198 -8.05 0.96 -15.62
N TYR A 199 -7.62 1.41 -14.44
CA TYR A 199 -6.35 0.99 -13.83
C TYR A 199 -6.32 -0.53 -13.59
N ALA A 200 -7.40 -1.11 -13.06
CA ALA A 200 -7.51 -2.56 -12.84
C ALA A 200 -7.41 -3.34 -14.16
N VAL A 201 -8.12 -2.89 -15.19
CA VAL A 201 -8.03 -3.49 -16.54
C VAL A 201 -6.63 -3.34 -17.14
N LYS A 202 -5.96 -2.21 -16.93
CA LYS A 202 -4.58 -2.01 -17.37
C LYS A 202 -3.63 -3.03 -16.74
N LEU A 203 -3.64 -3.13 -15.42
CA LEU A 203 -2.76 -4.05 -14.70
C LEU A 203 -3.03 -5.51 -15.10
N ALA A 204 -4.30 -5.86 -15.31
CA ALA A 204 -4.67 -7.16 -15.85
C ALA A 204 -4.13 -7.41 -17.28
N CYS A 205 -4.12 -6.39 -18.15
CA CYS A 205 -3.49 -6.50 -19.46
C CYS A 205 -1.98 -6.73 -19.35
N ASP A 206 -1.29 -6.10 -18.39
CA ASP A 206 0.15 -6.27 -18.18
C ASP A 206 0.51 -7.70 -17.76
N GLU A 207 -0.29 -8.30 -16.87
CA GLU A 207 -0.13 -9.69 -16.44
C GLU A 207 -0.24 -10.66 -17.63
N LEU A 208 -1.22 -10.43 -18.50
CA LEU A 208 -1.45 -11.23 -19.71
C LEU A 208 -0.34 -11.06 -20.74
N GLN A 209 0.08 -9.82 -21.01
CA GLN A 209 1.16 -9.51 -21.94
C GLN A 209 2.51 -10.09 -21.48
N SER A 210 2.72 -10.18 -20.16
CA SER A 210 3.93 -10.72 -19.56
C SER A 210 3.88 -12.24 -19.34
N PHE A 211 2.82 -12.91 -19.79
CA PHE A 211 2.59 -14.35 -19.63
C PHE A 211 2.57 -14.83 -18.16
N ARG A 212 2.33 -13.92 -17.20
CA ARG A 212 2.18 -14.26 -15.78
C ARG A 212 0.79 -14.83 -15.47
N ALA A 213 -0.21 -14.43 -16.26
CA ALA A 213 -1.55 -15.00 -16.27
C ALA A 213 -1.97 -15.44 -17.68
N ASP A 214 -2.94 -16.35 -17.76
CA ASP A 214 -3.55 -16.79 -19.01
C ASP A 214 -4.96 -16.21 -19.21
N ALA A 215 -5.63 -15.84 -18.12
CA ALA A 215 -6.85 -15.04 -18.11
C ALA A 215 -6.85 -14.13 -16.87
N MET A 216 -7.57 -13.01 -16.96
CA MET A 216 -7.75 -12.09 -15.83
C MET A 216 -9.21 -11.67 -15.71
N LEU A 217 -9.72 -11.63 -14.48
CA LEU A 217 -10.95 -10.93 -14.14
C LEU A 217 -10.59 -9.52 -13.69
N ALA A 218 -11.11 -8.51 -14.38
CA ALA A 218 -10.78 -7.12 -14.10
C ALA A 218 -11.98 -6.18 -14.26
N GLY A 219 -12.08 -5.18 -13.39
CA GLY A 219 -13.19 -4.24 -13.42
C GLY A 219 -13.28 -3.45 -12.12
N GLY A 220 -14.50 -3.20 -11.64
CA GLY A 220 -14.68 -2.44 -10.41
C GLY A 220 -16.02 -2.68 -9.73
N VAL A 221 -16.01 -2.48 -8.41
CA VAL A 221 -17.19 -2.47 -7.55
C VAL A 221 -17.23 -1.20 -6.71
N SER A 222 -18.43 -0.69 -6.47
CA SER A 222 -18.69 0.36 -5.51
C SER A 222 -20.03 0.14 -4.83
N ARG A 223 -20.01 -0.10 -3.53
CA ARG A 223 -21.21 -0.11 -2.67
C ARG A 223 -20.89 0.38 -1.24
N PRO A 224 -20.29 1.57 -1.08
CA PRO A 224 -20.10 2.16 0.24
C PRO A 224 -21.45 2.55 0.87
N GLU A 225 -21.44 2.90 2.15
CA GLU A 225 -22.59 3.44 2.83
C GLU A 225 -23.14 4.68 2.10
N CYS A 226 -24.45 4.66 1.78
CA CYS A 226 -25.07 5.68 0.94
C CYS A 226 -25.05 7.06 1.60
N LEU A 227 -25.28 7.16 2.91
CA LEU A 227 -25.25 8.44 3.62
C LEU A 227 -23.84 9.07 3.56
N TYR A 228 -22.80 8.26 3.74
CA TYR A 228 -21.41 8.73 3.73
C TYR A 228 -21.06 9.40 2.40
N THR A 229 -21.40 8.76 1.29
CA THR A 229 -21.17 9.33 -0.04
C THR A 229 -22.02 10.58 -0.29
N GLN A 230 -23.29 10.58 0.10
CA GLN A 230 -24.18 11.74 -0.09
C GLN A 230 -23.71 12.98 0.68
N VAL A 231 -23.32 12.83 1.94
CA VAL A 231 -22.78 13.94 2.74
C VAL A 231 -21.41 14.35 2.18
N GLY A 232 -20.50 13.40 1.91
CA GLY A 232 -19.17 13.70 1.38
C GLY A 232 -19.21 14.48 0.06
N PHE A 233 -19.96 14.01 -0.94
CA PHE A 233 -20.11 14.73 -2.22
C PHE A 233 -20.84 16.07 -2.08
N SER A 234 -21.68 16.22 -1.05
CA SER A 234 -22.25 17.53 -0.70
C SER A 234 -21.19 18.46 -0.14
N GLN A 235 -20.31 17.99 0.75
CA GLN A 235 -19.20 18.80 1.28
C GLN A 235 -18.18 19.19 0.21
N LEU A 236 -17.93 18.32 -0.77
CA LEU A 236 -17.07 18.63 -1.92
C LEU A 236 -17.72 19.56 -2.95
N HIS A 237 -18.98 19.94 -2.75
CA HIS A 237 -19.78 20.73 -3.69
C HIS A 237 -19.85 20.10 -5.09
N ALA A 238 -19.74 18.77 -5.15
CA ALA A 238 -19.73 18.01 -6.40
C ALA A 238 -21.09 17.39 -6.73
N LEU A 239 -21.94 17.18 -5.71
CA LEU A 239 -23.29 16.62 -5.88
C LEU A 239 -24.22 17.60 -6.63
N SER A 240 -25.09 17.06 -7.47
CA SER A 240 -26.11 17.81 -8.23
C SER A 240 -27.24 18.26 -7.31
N ARG A 241 -27.55 19.57 -7.34
CA ARG A 241 -28.68 20.15 -6.59
C ARG A 241 -30.01 19.76 -7.20
N SER A 242 -30.09 19.72 -8.53
CA SER A 242 -31.25 19.21 -9.26
C SER A 242 -31.44 17.70 -9.09
N GLY A 243 -30.40 17.00 -8.58
CA GLY A 243 -30.35 15.54 -8.48
C GLY A 243 -30.46 14.86 -9.84
N ARG A 244 -29.90 15.50 -10.88
CA ARG A 244 -29.84 15.03 -12.25
C ARG A 244 -28.42 15.20 -12.77
N CYS A 245 -27.78 14.11 -13.16
CA CYS A 245 -26.51 14.16 -13.88
C CYS A 245 -26.79 14.53 -15.35
N ALA A 246 -26.33 15.70 -15.78
CA ALA A 246 -26.54 16.22 -17.14
C ALA A 246 -25.20 16.56 -17.83
N PRO A 247 -24.37 15.55 -18.18
CA PRO A 247 -23.04 15.79 -18.73
C PRO A 247 -23.06 16.69 -19.97
N PHE A 248 -22.17 17.67 -19.99
CA PHE A 248 -21.94 18.63 -21.09
C PHE A 248 -23.09 19.61 -21.40
N ASP A 249 -24.25 19.48 -20.75
CA ASP A 249 -25.38 20.39 -20.93
C ASP A 249 -25.15 21.73 -20.21
N GLU A 250 -25.75 22.81 -20.70
CA GLU A 250 -25.69 24.11 -20.00
C GLU A 250 -26.29 24.07 -18.58
N SER A 251 -27.16 23.10 -18.30
CA SER A 251 -27.81 22.91 -17.00
C SER A 251 -27.10 21.91 -16.07
N ALA A 252 -25.92 21.44 -16.47
CA ALA A 252 -25.05 20.62 -15.61
C ALA A 252 -24.75 21.36 -14.29
N ASP A 253 -25.06 20.74 -13.15
CA ASP A 253 -24.89 21.35 -11.83
C ASP A 253 -24.22 20.42 -10.80
N GLY A 254 -23.71 19.27 -11.25
CA GLY A 254 -23.04 18.27 -10.41
C GLY A 254 -23.33 16.83 -10.83
N LEU A 255 -22.77 15.90 -10.06
CA LEU A 255 -22.98 14.46 -10.21
C LEU A 255 -24.13 13.94 -9.34
N VAL A 256 -24.66 12.77 -9.68
CA VAL A 256 -25.53 11.99 -8.78
C VAL A 256 -24.74 10.76 -8.38
N VAL A 257 -24.63 10.45 -7.08
CA VAL A 257 -23.91 9.25 -6.63
C VAL A 257 -24.66 7.97 -7.02
N GLY A 258 -23.91 6.92 -7.32
CA GLY A 258 -24.48 5.58 -7.56
C GLY A 258 -23.59 4.45 -7.06
N GLU A 259 -24.13 3.24 -7.11
CA GLU A 259 -23.46 2.00 -6.71
C GLU A 259 -23.59 0.93 -7.79
N GLY A 260 -22.66 -0.01 -7.86
CA GLY A 260 -22.67 -1.07 -8.85
C GLY A 260 -21.37 -1.83 -8.98
N ALA A 261 -21.39 -2.87 -9.80
CA ALA A 261 -20.20 -3.63 -10.18
C ALA A 261 -20.21 -3.96 -11.68
N GLY A 262 -19.03 -3.96 -12.29
CA GLY A 262 -18.81 -4.46 -13.64
C GLY A 262 -17.48 -5.19 -13.70
N ILE A 263 -17.47 -6.40 -14.25
CA ILE A 263 -16.28 -7.26 -14.34
C ILE A 263 -16.16 -7.77 -15.78
N LEU A 264 -14.95 -7.65 -16.32
CA LEU A 264 -14.53 -8.16 -17.63
C LEU A 264 -13.65 -9.38 -17.44
N VAL A 265 -13.71 -10.30 -18.40
CA VAL A 265 -12.76 -11.40 -18.56
C VAL A 265 -11.86 -11.08 -19.73
N LEU A 266 -10.55 -11.05 -19.47
CA LEU A 266 -9.52 -10.67 -20.41
C LEU A 266 -8.61 -11.85 -20.72
N LYS A 267 -8.27 -12.02 -22.00
CA LYS A 267 -7.27 -13.00 -22.49
C LYS A 267 -6.41 -12.37 -23.57
N ARG A 268 -5.20 -12.90 -23.79
CA ARG A 268 -4.47 -12.56 -25.02
C ARG A 268 -5.30 -13.01 -26.23
N LEU A 269 -5.32 -12.21 -27.30
CA LEU A 269 -6.14 -12.45 -28.48
C LEU A 269 -5.82 -13.81 -29.14
N ASP A 270 -4.55 -14.20 -29.19
CA ASP A 270 -4.14 -15.51 -29.73
C ASP A 270 -4.70 -16.69 -28.93
N HIS A 271 -4.71 -16.57 -27.60
CA HIS A 271 -5.34 -17.54 -26.69
C HIS A 271 -6.86 -17.57 -26.84
N ALA A 272 -7.50 -16.40 -27.00
CA ALA A 272 -8.93 -16.31 -27.23
C ALA A 272 -9.34 -17.01 -28.53
N LEU A 273 -8.58 -16.78 -29.62
CA LEU A 273 -8.80 -17.42 -30.91
C LEU A 273 -8.58 -18.94 -30.86
N ARG A 274 -7.49 -19.38 -30.22
CA ARG A 274 -7.20 -20.82 -30.02
C ARG A 274 -8.33 -21.53 -29.27
N ASN A 275 -8.88 -20.87 -28.26
CA ASN A 275 -9.97 -21.41 -27.44
C ASN A 275 -11.36 -21.22 -28.05
N ARG A 276 -11.47 -20.53 -29.19
CA ARG A 276 -12.73 -20.17 -29.85
C ARG A 276 -13.67 -19.39 -28.93
N ASP A 277 -13.11 -18.49 -28.15
CA ASP A 277 -13.88 -17.60 -27.29
C ASP A 277 -14.68 -16.59 -28.12
N THR A 278 -15.82 -16.16 -27.60
CA THR A 278 -16.50 -14.96 -28.09
C THR A 278 -15.61 -13.76 -27.83
N ILE A 279 -15.29 -12.96 -28.85
CA ILE A 279 -14.50 -11.73 -28.71
C ILE A 279 -15.45 -10.54 -28.84
N TYR A 280 -15.71 -9.83 -27.74
CA TYR A 280 -16.55 -8.63 -27.74
C TYR A 280 -15.84 -7.45 -28.41
N ALA A 281 -14.59 -7.23 -28.04
CA ALA A 281 -13.69 -6.26 -28.64
C ALA A 281 -12.24 -6.59 -28.25
N VAL A 282 -11.31 -5.85 -28.84
CA VAL A 282 -9.89 -5.90 -28.51
C VAL A 282 -9.47 -4.57 -27.88
N ILE A 283 -8.73 -4.64 -26.78
CA ILE A 283 -8.06 -3.50 -26.15
C ILE A 283 -6.78 -3.22 -26.94
N ARG A 284 -6.69 -2.02 -27.51
CA ARG A 284 -5.57 -1.58 -28.36
C ARG A 284 -4.51 -0.79 -27.62
N GLY A 285 -4.90 -0.02 -26.62
CA GLY A 285 -3.99 0.79 -25.82
C GLY A 285 -4.69 1.33 -24.58
N ILE A 286 -3.91 1.51 -23.51
CA ILE A 286 -4.35 2.13 -22.27
C ILE A 286 -3.25 3.07 -21.83
N GLY A 287 -3.61 4.32 -21.54
CA GLY A 287 -2.69 5.31 -21.02
C GLY A 287 -3.15 5.82 -19.66
N LEU A 288 -2.18 5.99 -18.77
CA LEU A 288 -2.38 6.37 -17.37
C LEU A 288 -1.50 7.58 -17.05
N SER A 289 -1.96 8.49 -16.20
CA SER A 289 -1.15 9.61 -15.69
C SER A 289 -1.68 10.12 -14.35
N ASN A 290 -0.91 10.98 -13.69
CA ASN A 290 -1.39 11.81 -12.58
C ASN A 290 -1.12 13.29 -12.86
N ASP A 291 -1.97 14.20 -12.41
CA ASP A 291 -1.74 15.64 -12.48
C ASP A 291 -0.56 16.05 -11.56
N MET A 292 0.31 16.96 -12.03
CA MET A 292 1.51 17.38 -11.27
C MET A 292 1.30 18.67 -10.48
N ARG A 293 0.26 19.46 -10.80
CA ARG A 293 -0.02 20.79 -10.27
C ARG A 293 -1.52 20.93 -9.90
N GLY A 294 -1.95 22.13 -9.49
CA GLY A 294 -3.37 22.44 -9.26
C GLY A 294 -3.91 22.08 -7.86
N ASN A 295 -5.24 21.97 -7.70
CA ASN A 295 -5.96 21.54 -6.48
C ASN A 295 -6.48 20.06 -6.62
N LEU A 296 -6.58 19.27 -5.53
CA LEU A 296 -6.83 17.82 -5.58
C LEU A 296 -8.23 17.51 -6.10
N LEU A 297 -9.12 18.51 -6.03
CA LEU A 297 -10.49 18.46 -6.51
C LEU A 297 -10.66 18.97 -7.95
N ALA A 298 -9.69 19.74 -8.45
CA ALA A 298 -9.79 20.38 -9.76
C ALA A 298 -8.93 19.62 -10.77
N PRO A 299 -9.52 19.10 -11.86
CA PRO A 299 -8.74 18.38 -12.86
C PRO A 299 -7.84 19.32 -13.66
N ASP A 300 -6.67 18.82 -14.06
CA ASP A 300 -5.77 19.50 -15.00
C ASP A 300 -5.87 18.91 -16.41
N SER A 301 -5.93 19.77 -17.42
CA SER A 301 -6.03 19.34 -18.81
C SER A 301 -4.76 18.63 -19.28
N GLU A 302 -3.60 19.08 -18.78
CA GLU A 302 -2.31 18.57 -19.23
C GLU A 302 -2.12 17.09 -18.82
N GLY A 303 -2.51 16.71 -17.61
CA GLY A 303 -2.50 15.31 -17.17
C GLY A 303 -3.47 14.42 -17.97
N GLN A 304 -4.68 14.90 -18.24
CA GLN A 304 -5.64 14.18 -19.08
C GLN A 304 -5.09 13.94 -20.49
N VAL A 305 -4.50 14.97 -21.10
CA VAL A 305 -3.88 14.86 -22.44
C VAL A 305 -2.75 13.84 -22.45
N ARG A 306 -1.86 13.81 -21.45
CA ARG A 306 -0.80 12.78 -21.36
C ARG A 306 -1.35 11.36 -21.31
N ALA A 307 -2.38 11.12 -20.48
CA ALA A 307 -2.99 9.80 -20.40
C ALA A 307 -3.59 9.39 -21.76
N MET A 308 -4.28 10.31 -22.43
CA MET A 308 -4.82 10.04 -23.77
C MET A 308 -3.71 9.78 -24.80
N GLN A 309 -2.70 10.65 -24.88
CA GLN A 309 -1.56 10.51 -25.80
C GLN A 309 -0.87 9.16 -25.62
N SER A 310 -0.57 8.76 -24.38
CA SER A 310 0.03 7.46 -24.07
C SER A 310 -0.81 6.28 -24.57
N ALA A 311 -2.15 6.36 -24.49
CA ALA A 311 -3.05 5.34 -25.01
C ALA A 311 -2.99 5.26 -26.55
N TYR A 312 -3.01 6.39 -27.25
CA TYR A 312 -2.94 6.43 -28.72
C TYR A 312 -1.57 6.01 -29.26
N GLU A 313 -0.49 6.47 -28.62
CA GLU A 313 0.89 6.09 -28.96
C GLU A 313 1.11 4.58 -28.78
N SER A 314 0.69 4.01 -27.66
CA SER A 314 0.81 2.56 -27.42
C SER A 314 -0.03 1.73 -28.38
N ALA A 315 -1.18 2.24 -28.83
CA ALA A 315 -2.03 1.58 -29.82
C ALA A 315 -1.53 1.73 -31.27
N GLY A 316 -0.65 2.71 -31.54
CA GLY A 316 -0.28 3.12 -32.89
C GLY A 316 -1.46 3.69 -33.69
N LEU A 317 -2.35 4.42 -33.01
CA LEU A 317 -3.58 5.00 -33.58
C LEU A 317 -3.55 6.53 -33.54
N SER A 318 -4.27 7.17 -34.45
CA SER A 318 -4.54 8.61 -34.40
C SER A 318 -5.78 8.89 -33.53
N PRO A 319 -5.86 10.03 -32.82
CA PRO A 319 -7.11 10.45 -32.16
C PRO A 319 -8.32 10.42 -33.08
N TYR A 320 -8.15 10.79 -34.35
CA TYR A 320 -9.23 10.85 -35.34
C TYR A 320 -9.81 9.49 -35.69
N ASP A 321 -9.10 8.39 -35.39
CA ASP A 321 -9.55 7.03 -35.70
C ASP A 321 -10.73 6.56 -34.84
N VAL A 322 -11.00 7.23 -33.72
CA VAL A 322 -12.06 6.85 -32.78
C VAL A 322 -13.41 7.43 -33.21
N ASP A 323 -14.45 6.59 -33.20
CA ASP A 323 -15.82 6.99 -33.57
C ASP A 323 -16.63 7.48 -32.39
N MET A 324 -16.37 6.92 -31.20
CA MET A 324 -17.10 7.22 -29.98
C MET A 324 -16.15 7.32 -28.79
N ILE A 325 -16.34 8.34 -27.96
CA ILE A 325 -15.70 8.44 -26.65
C ILE A 325 -16.77 8.39 -25.57
N GLU A 326 -16.74 7.32 -24.77
CA GLU A 326 -17.43 7.29 -23.48
C GLU A 326 -16.58 8.09 -22.48
N CYS A 327 -16.99 9.33 -22.27
CA CYS A 327 -16.28 10.30 -21.47
C CYS A 327 -16.40 10.00 -19.96
N HIS A 328 -15.54 10.65 -19.17
CA HIS A 328 -15.73 10.72 -17.73
C HIS A 328 -17.06 11.41 -17.42
N GLY A 329 -17.33 12.58 -18.03
CA GLY A 329 -18.64 13.24 -18.10
C GLY A 329 -19.50 13.09 -16.85
N ALA A 330 -19.08 13.69 -15.74
CA ALA A 330 -19.75 13.55 -14.45
C ALA A 330 -20.91 14.54 -14.28
N GLY A 331 -21.07 15.51 -15.19
CA GLY A 331 -22.05 16.59 -15.03
C GLY A 331 -21.57 17.70 -14.11
N THR A 332 -20.30 17.70 -13.71
CA THR A 332 -19.70 18.80 -12.93
C THR A 332 -19.21 19.87 -13.89
N PRO A 333 -19.61 21.16 -13.73
CA PRO A 333 -19.29 22.20 -14.73
C PRO A 333 -17.80 22.34 -15.04
N VAL A 334 -16.95 22.30 -14.00
CA VAL A 334 -15.49 22.41 -14.16
C VAL A 334 -14.92 21.16 -14.81
N GLY A 335 -15.33 19.97 -14.35
CA GLY A 335 -14.83 18.70 -14.87
C GLY A 335 -15.17 18.49 -16.34
N ASP A 336 -16.45 18.65 -16.69
CA ASP A 336 -16.93 18.50 -18.06
C ASP A 336 -16.26 19.51 -19.01
N THR A 337 -16.07 20.76 -18.57
CA THR A 337 -15.39 21.78 -19.38
C THR A 337 -13.91 21.44 -19.59
N THR A 338 -13.21 21.00 -18.55
CA THR A 338 -11.80 20.60 -18.65
C THR A 338 -11.64 19.40 -19.56
N GLU A 339 -12.49 18.37 -19.43
CA GLU A 339 -12.47 17.19 -20.29
C GLU A 339 -12.66 17.55 -21.77
N LEU A 340 -13.65 18.40 -22.09
CA LEU A 340 -13.88 18.86 -23.47
C LEU A 340 -12.68 19.66 -24.03
N ARG A 341 -12.01 20.47 -23.20
CA ARG A 341 -10.77 21.17 -23.61
C ARG A 341 -9.64 20.18 -23.85
N SER A 342 -9.45 19.19 -22.98
CA SER A 342 -8.41 18.18 -23.15
C SER A 342 -8.61 17.38 -24.43
N LEU A 343 -9.86 17.00 -24.73
CA LEU A 343 -10.22 16.32 -25.98
C LEU A 343 -9.93 17.20 -27.20
N ARG A 344 -10.31 18.50 -27.17
CA ARG A 344 -9.96 19.47 -28.22
C ARG A 344 -8.45 19.61 -28.39
N ASN A 345 -7.70 19.72 -27.30
CA ASN A 345 -6.25 19.85 -27.32
C ASN A 345 -5.59 18.62 -27.96
N LEU A 346 -6.08 17.42 -27.65
CA LEU A 346 -5.59 16.17 -28.24
C LEU A 346 -5.92 16.08 -29.74
N TRP A 347 -7.12 16.50 -30.14
CA TRP A 347 -7.61 16.43 -31.53
C TRP A 347 -7.18 17.63 -32.39
N GLY A 348 -6.58 18.68 -31.80
CA GLY A 348 -6.17 19.88 -32.51
C GLY A 348 -7.31 20.61 -33.26
N GLU A 349 -6.92 21.54 -34.13
CA GLU A 349 -7.84 22.46 -34.82
C GLU A 349 -8.27 22.01 -36.22
N SER A 350 -7.65 20.96 -36.79
CA SER A 350 -7.92 20.52 -38.16
C SER A 350 -7.65 19.01 -38.33
N GLY A 351 -8.14 18.41 -39.43
CA GLY A 351 -8.01 16.97 -39.69
C GLY A 351 -9.25 16.15 -39.32
N TRP A 352 -10.32 16.82 -38.86
CA TRP A 352 -11.60 16.24 -38.51
C TRP A 352 -12.75 17.00 -39.18
N SER A 353 -13.92 16.35 -39.28
CA SER A 353 -15.17 17.01 -39.71
C SER A 353 -16.06 17.38 -38.51
N HIS A 354 -16.88 18.42 -38.65
CA HIS A 354 -17.78 18.84 -37.59
C HIS A 354 -18.68 17.69 -37.10
N GLY A 355 -18.69 17.43 -35.79
CA GLY A 355 -19.48 16.36 -35.17
C GLY A 355 -19.05 14.92 -35.50
N GLN A 356 -17.86 14.73 -36.09
CA GLN A 356 -17.31 13.42 -36.49
C GLN A 356 -17.40 12.36 -35.39
N CYS A 357 -16.99 12.69 -34.17
CA CYS A 357 -16.91 11.75 -33.06
C CYS A 357 -18.12 11.90 -32.12
N ALA A 358 -18.78 10.79 -31.84
CA ALA A 358 -19.81 10.74 -30.81
C ALA A 358 -19.15 10.83 -29.43
N ILE A 359 -19.75 11.57 -28.51
CA ILE A 359 -19.37 11.55 -27.10
C ILE A 359 -20.58 11.24 -26.23
N GLY A 360 -20.35 10.61 -25.09
CA GLY A 360 -21.42 10.25 -24.17
C GLY A 360 -20.95 9.96 -22.77
N SER A 361 -21.91 9.77 -21.84
CA SER A 361 -21.65 9.33 -20.48
C SER A 361 -22.85 8.57 -19.91
N VAL A 362 -22.60 7.32 -19.51
CA VAL A 362 -23.55 6.44 -18.83
C VAL A 362 -23.97 6.98 -17.47
N LYS A 363 -23.18 7.89 -16.89
CA LYS A 363 -23.48 8.52 -15.59
C LYS A 363 -24.77 9.35 -15.63
N SER A 364 -25.18 9.80 -16.81
CA SER A 364 -26.48 10.44 -17.01
C SER A 364 -27.68 9.54 -16.65
N MET A 365 -27.51 8.20 -16.71
CA MET A 365 -28.55 7.19 -16.49
C MET A 365 -28.46 6.52 -15.11
N ILE A 366 -27.25 6.16 -14.69
CA ILE A 366 -27.02 5.37 -13.48
C ILE A 366 -26.22 6.13 -12.41
N GLY A 367 -25.98 7.43 -12.60
CA GLY A 367 -25.14 8.21 -11.70
C GLY A 367 -23.66 7.81 -11.78
N HIS A 368 -22.87 8.38 -10.88
CA HIS A 368 -21.45 8.12 -10.78
C HIS A 368 -21.20 6.98 -9.79
N LEU A 369 -20.89 5.80 -10.33
CA LEU A 369 -20.59 4.56 -9.58
C LEU A 369 -19.18 4.53 -8.96
N LEU A 370 -18.62 5.70 -8.65
CA LEU A 370 -17.29 5.86 -8.06
C LEU A 370 -16.21 4.98 -8.75
N THR A 371 -15.65 4.00 -8.04
CA THR A 371 -14.64 3.05 -8.51
C THR A 371 -15.12 2.09 -9.60
N ALA A 372 -16.42 1.82 -9.71
CA ALA A 372 -17.05 1.00 -10.75
C ALA A 372 -17.52 1.80 -11.97
N ALA A 373 -17.39 3.14 -11.95
CA ALA A 373 -17.88 3.99 -13.03
C ALA A 373 -17.18 3.72 -14.38
N GLY A 374 -15.88 3.44 -14.36
CA GLY A 374 -15.15 3.07 -15.56
C GLY A 374 -15.61 1.73 -16.13
N ALA A 375 -15.90 0.73 -15.29
CA ALA A 375 -16.41 -0.57 -15.73
C ALA A 375 -17.78 -0.44 -16.42
N ALA A 376 -18.69 0.36 -15.87
CA ALA A 376 -19.98 0.65 -16.51
C ALA A 376 -19.81 1.31 -17.89
N GLY A 377 -18.90 2.29 -18.01
CA GLY A 377 -18.59 2.94 -19.28
C GLY A 377 -17.95 1.99 -20.32
N MET A 378 -17.03 1.13 -19.88
CA MET A 378 -16.45 0.08 -20.72
C MET A 378 -17.53 -0.89 -21.22
N ILE A 379 -18.39 -1.39 -20.34
CA ILE A 379 -19.45 -2.33 -20.70
C ILE A 379 -20.46 -1.69 -21.66
N LYS A 380 -20.88 -0.43 -21.44
CA LYS A 380 -21.73 0.31 -22.39
C LYS A 380 -21.07 0.40 -23.77
N SER A 381 -19.77 0.71 -23.82
CA SER A 381 -19.02 0.83 -25.07
C SER A 381 -18.89 -0.53 -25.78
N LEU A 382 -18.57 -1.59 -25.04
CA LEU A 382 -18.48 -2.96 -25.55
C LEU A 382 -19.81 -3.46 -26.10
N LEU A 383 -20.92 -3.22 -25.39
CA LEU A 383 -22.27 -3.52 -25.86
C LEU A 383 -22.62 -2.72 -27.13
N GLY A 384 -22.24 -1.44 -27.19
CA GLY A 384 -22.40 -0.61 -28.39
C GLY A 384 -21.66 -1.17 -29.61
N LEU A 385 -20.41 -1.60 -29.43
CA LEU A 385 -19.63 -2.26 -30.48
C LEU A 385 -20.26 -3.59 -30.90
N HIS A 386 -20.68 -4.42 -29.94
CA HIS A 386 -21.30 -5.72 -30.17
C HIS A 386 -22.61 -5.61 -30.94
N HIS A 387 -23.49 -4.70 -30.52
CA HIS A 387 -24.77 -4.43 -31.18
C HIS A 387 -24.67 -3.46 -32.36
N LYS A 388 -23.45 -3.02 -32.72
CA LYS A 388 -23.20 -2.07 -33.82
C LYS A 388 -24.10 -0.83 -33.74
N THR A 389 -24.26 -0.30 -32.53
CA THR A 389 -25.16 0.82 -32.21
C THR A 389 -24.40 1.83 -31.35
N LEU A 390 -24.42 3.11 -31.73
CA LEU A 390 -23.97 4.21 -30.90
C LEU A 390 -25.00 4.42 -29.76
N PRO A 391 -24.66 4.11 -28.51
CA PRO A 391 -25.60 4.20 -27.41
C PRO A 391 -25.84 5.66 -26.98
N PRO A 392 -27.07 6.02 -26.61
CA PRO A 392 -27.40 7.39 -26.23
C PRO A 392 -26.82 7.78 -24.85
N SER A 393 -26.86 9.08 -24.59
CA SER A 393 -26.67 9.73 -23.29
C SER A 393 -27.88 10.60 -23.01
N MET A 394 -28.30 10.66 -21.75
CA MET A 394 -29.49 11.42 -21.36
C MET A 394 -29.14 12.85 -20.93
N ASN A 395 -30.19 13.66 -20.75
CA ASN A 395 -30.16 14.98 -20.10
C ASN A 395 -29.34 16.05 -20.83
N PHE A 396 -28.89 15.79 -22.06
CA PHE A 396 -28.30 16.80 -22.93
C PHE A 396 -29.34 17.38 -23.89
N ARG A 397 -29.51 18.69 -23.87
CA ARG A 397 -30.33 19.47 -24.81
C ARG A 397 -29.46 20.40 -25.64
N LYS A 398 -28.59 21.18 -24.99
CA LYS A 398 -27.65 22.08 -25.67
C LYS A 398 -26.47 22.44 -24.77
N ALA A 399 -25.31 22.65 -25.38
CA ALA A 399 -24.15 23.17 -24.69
C ALA A 399 -24.26 24.67 -24.42
N SER A 400 -23.51 25.16 -23.42
CA SER A 400 -23.38 26.59 -23.18
C SER A 400 -22.65 27.29 -24.34
N ALA A 401 -22.88 28.59 -24.54
CA ALA A 401 -22.28 29.33 -25.66
C ALA A 401 -20.74 29.34 -25.66
N LYS A 402 -20.11 29.21 -24.49
CA LYS A 402 -18.64 29.17 -24.31
C LYS A 402 -18.08 27.74 -24.28
N SER A 403 -18.91 26.73 -24.49
CA SER A 403 -18.49 25.34 -24.40
C SER A 403 -17.49 25.01 -25.52
N PRO A 404 -16.40 24.28 -25.22
CA PRO A 404 -15.52 23.71 -26.24
C PRO A 404 -16.23 22.65 -27.11
N LEU A 405 -17.50 22.32 -26.88
CA LEU A 405 -18.27 21.46 -27.76
C LEU A 405 -18.72 22.15 -29.05
N ASN A 406 -18.95 23.47 -29.02
CA ASN A 406 -19.51 24.23 -30.16
C ASN A 406 -18.50 24.31 -31.31
N ASP A 407 -18.93 24.08 -32.55
CA ASP A 407 -18.09 24.18 -33.75
C ASP A 407 -16.82 23.29 -33.68
N GLY A 408 -16.99 22.01 -33.34
CA GLY A 408 -15.89 21.07 -33.14
C GLY A 408 -16.09 19.66 -33.67
N PRO A 409 -15.13 18.75 -33.37
CA PRO A 409 -15.20 17.37 -33.83
C PRO A 409 -16.22 16.52 -33.08
N PHE A 410 -16.69 16.97 -31.92
CA PHE A 410 -17.51 16.16 -31.01
C PHE A 410 -18.99 16.54 -31.08
N ARG A 411 -19.86 15.53 -31.01
CA ARG A 411 -21.32 15.70 -30.79
C ARG A 411 -21.78 14.76 -29.68
N VAL A 412 -22.67 15.22 -28.80
CA VAL A 412 -23.26 14.34 -27.78
C VAL A 412 -24.27 13.40 -28.44
N GLN A 413 -24.11 12.09 -28.26
CA GLN A 413 -25.06 11.10 -28.77
C GLN A 413 -26.31 11.08 -27.89
N THR A 414 -27.45 11.58 -28.38
CA THR A 414 -28.70 11.69 -27.59
C THR A 414 -29.72 10.60 -27.91
N GLU A 415 -29.62 9.98 -29.09
CA GLU A 415 -30.51 8.92 -29.55
C GLU A 415 -29.70 7.69 -29.98
N PRO A 416 -30.25 6.46 -29.86
CA PRO A 416 -29.59 5.28 -30.40
C PRO A 416 -29.49 5.38 -31.93
N GLU A 417 -28.27 5.22 -32.46
CA GLU A 417 -27.98 5.32 -33.89
C GLU A 417 -27.18 4.11 -34.37
N LYS A 418 -27.39 3.66 -35.61
CA LYS A 418 -26.58 2.58 -36.19
C LYS A 418 -25.11 3.02 -36.29
N TRP A 419 -24.21 2.26 -35.66
CA TRP A 419 -22.76 2.46 -35.77
C TRP A 419 -22.26 1.89 -37.09
N SER A 420 -22.24 2.71 -38.13
CA SER A 420 -21.77 2.31 -39.45
C SER A 420 -20.24 2.33 -39.51
N LEU A 421 -19.65 1.44 -40.30
CA LEU A 421 -18.22 1.50 -40.60
C LEU A 421 -17.94 2.76 -41.41
N ARG A 422 -16.82 3.43 -41.16
CA ARG A 422 -16.38 4.57 -41.98
C ARG A 422 -16.05 4.13 -43.41
N ASN A 423 -15.41 2.97 -43.54
CA ASN A 423 -15.12 2.27 -44.78
C ASN A 423 -14.86 0.78 -44.46
N ALA A 424 -14.71 -0.06 -45.48
CA ALA A 424 -14.55 -1.52 -45.31
C ALA A 424 -13.28 -1.93 -44.54
N GLU A 425 -12.26 -1.08 -44.47
CA GLU A 425 -10.95 -1.39 -43.89
C GLU A 425 -10.76 -0.79 -42.48
N THR A 426 -11.66 0.10 -42.04
CA THR A 426 -11.55 0.79 -40.75
C THR A 426 -12.52 0.19 -39.75
N PRO A 427 -12.03 -0.56 -38.73
CA PRO A 427 -12.88 -1.14 -37.70
C PRO A 427 -13.52 -0.06 -36.84
N ARG A 428 -14.63 -0.39 -36.18
CA ARG A 428 -15.26 0.53 -35.22
C ARG A 428 -14.37 0.66 -34.00
N ARG A 429 -14.18 1.89 -33.55
CA ARG A 429 -13.28 2.19 -32.42
C ARG A 429 -13.99 3.03 -31.37
N ALA A 430 -13.90 2.60 -30.13
CA ALA A 430 -14.41 3.32 -28.97
C ALA A 430 -13.26 3.69 -28.05
N ALA A 431 -13.34 4.85 -27.40
CA ALA A 431 -12.49 5.17 -26.27
C ALA A 431 -13.31 5.31 -24.99
N VAL A 432 -12.69 5.03 -23.85
CA VAL A 432 -13.29 5.24 -22.52
C VAL A 432 -12.33 6.08 -21.70
N SER A 433 -12.81 7.22 -21.19
CA SER A 433 -12.05 8.12 -20.33
C SER A 433 -12.55 8.04 -18.89
N ALA A 434 -11.61 8.04 -17.94
CA ALA A 434 -11.94 8.17 -16.53
C ALA A 434 -10.91 9.07 -15.83
N PHE A 435 -11.40 10.15 -15.22
CA PHE A 435 -10.58 11.16 -14.53
C PHE A 435 -11.04 11.24 -13.07
N GLY A 436 -10.18 10.77 -12.17
CA GLY A 436 -10.44 10.68 -10.74
C GLY A 436 -9.99 11.91 -9.95
N PHE A 437 -10.55 12.07 -8.76
CA PHE A 437 -10.00 13.00 -7.76
C PHE A 437 -8.53 12.70 -7.49
N GLY A 438 -7.78 13.74 -7.13
CA GLY A 438 -6.33 13.68 -7.04
C GLY A 438 -5.61 13.89 -8.37
N GLY A 439 -6.36 14.04 -9.47
CA GLY A 439 -5.80 14.18 -10.81
C GLY A 439 -5.37 12.86 -11.42
N ILE A 440 -6.04 11.75 -11.06
CA ILE A 440 -5.68 10.41 -11.51
C ILE A 440 -6.38 10.14 -12.84
N ASN A 441 -5.64 10.04 -13.94
CA ASN A 441 -6.23 9.97 -15.28
C ASN A 441 -6.00 8.61 -15.95
N ALA A 442 -7.02 8.12 -16.67
CA ALA A 442 -6.94 6.95 -17.52
C ALA A 442 -7.72 7.14 -18.82
N HIS A 443 -7.19 6.57 -19.92
CA HIS A 443 -7.86 6.50 -21.21
C HIS A 443 -7.61 5.12 -21.85
N LEU A 444 -8.66 4.45 -22.30
CA LEU A 444 -8.61 3.10 -22.88
C LEU A 444 -9.21 3.10 -24.29
N LEU A 445 -8.60 2.35 -25.21
CA LEU A 445 -9.04 2.21 -26.61
C LEU A 445 -9.51 0.78 -26.90
N PHE A 446 -10.75 0.66 -27.39
CA PHE A 446 -11.33 -0.58 -27.91
C PHE A 446 -11.46 -0.55 -29.44
N GLU A 447 -11.36 -1.72 -30.05
CA GLU A 447 -11.56 -1.94 -31.48
C GLU A 447 -12.40 -3.21 -31.73
N THR A 448 -13.32 -3.18 -32.68
CA THR A 448 -14.05 -4.39 -33.11
C THR A 448 -13.12 -5.41 -33.74
N PHE A 449 -13.32 -6.69 -33.42
CA PHE A 449 -12.62 -7.78 -34.06
C PHE A 449 -13.51 -8.42 -35.14
N GLU A 450 -13.15 -8.24 -36.42
CA GLU A 450 -13.81 -8.87 -37.57
C GLU A 450 -12.84 -9.84 -38.26
N GLY A 451 -12.42 -10.91 -37.57
CA GLY A 451 -11.60 -11.98 -38.14
C GLY A 451 -12.45 -13.19 -38.52
N ALA A 452 -12.55 -13.49 -39.82
CA ALA A 452 -12.96 -14.83 -40.25
C ALA A 452 -11.88 -15.83 -39.79
N ALA A 453 -12.28 -16.89 -39.08
CA ALA A 453 -11.40 -18.02 -38.83
C ALA A 453 -11.00 -18.64 -40.18
N SER A 454 -9.89 -18.18 -40.77
CA SER A 454 -9.14 -18.99 -41.72
C SER A 454 -8.25 -19.89 -40.89
N PRO A 455 -8.51 -21.21 -40.83
CA PRO A 455 -7.55 -22.13 -40.28
C PRO A 455 -6.39 -22.16 -41.27
N THR A 456 -5.35 -21.36 -41.03
CA THR A 456 -4.05 -21.73 -41.55
C THR A 456 -3.67 -22.98 -40.79
N ASP A 457 -3.78 -24.08 -41.50
CA ASP A 457 -3.33 -25.42 -41.18
C ASP A 457 -1.80 -25.40 -41.00
N ASP A 458 -1.33 -24.74 -39.95
CA ASP A 458 0.05 -24.86 -39.50
C ASP A 458 0.06 -25.84 -38.33
N SER A 459 0.07 -27.12 -38.70
CA SER A 459 0.42 -28.25 -37.85
C SER A 459 1.90 -28.22 -37.42
N GLY A 460 2.62 -27.13 -37.69
CA GLY A 460 3.88 -26.82 -37.04
C GLY A 460 3.64 -26.29 -35.64
N THR A 461 4.13 -27.02 -34.64
CA THR A 461 4.49 -26.50 -33.32
C THR A 461 5.56 -25.42 -33.44
N SER A 462 5.20 -24.27 -34.02
CA SER A 462 5.93 -23.03 -33.82
C SER A 462 5.65 -22.62 -32.37
N LYS A 463 6.47 -23.13 -31.46
CA LYS A 463 6.84 -22.36 -30.27
C LYS A 463 7.25 -21.01 -30.83
N LEU A 464 6.39 -20.00 -30.71
CA LEU A 464 6.85 -18.62 -30.74
C LEU A 464 7.96 -18.59 -29.70
N GLU A 465 9.21 -18.62 -30.16
CA GLU A 465 10.36 -18.38 -29.32
C GLU A 465 10.17 -16.95 -28.79
N ILE A 466 9.54 -16.87 -27.62
CA ILE A 466 9.62 -15.72 -26.74
C ILE A 466 11.10 -15.68 -26.39
N ARG A 467 11.88 -14.94 -27.18
CA ARG A 467 13.16 -14.45 -26.68
C ARG A 467 12.78 -13.56 -25.51
N ASP A 468 13.09 -14.01 -24.30
CA ASP A 468 13.25 -13.14 -23.14
C ASP A 468 14.24 -12.05 -23.56
N GLU A 469 13.73 -10.91 -24.03
CA GLU A 469 14.51 -9.68 -23.89
C GLU A 469 14.79 -9.59 -22.40
N ALA A 470 16.07 -9.66 -22.03
CA ALA A 470 16.48 -9.70 -20.63
C ALA A 470 15.81 -8.53 -19.89
N ARG A 471 14.88 -8.85 -18.99
CA ARG A 471 14.17 -7.85 -18.21
C ARG A 471 15.22 -7.08 -17.41
N PRO A 472 15.18 -5.74 -17.39
CA PRO A 472 16.15 -5.00 -16.62
C PRO A 472 15.93 -5.28 -15.14
N ASP A 473 17.03 -5.55 -14.44
CA ASP A 473 17.03 -5.60 -12.98
C ASP A 473 16.64 -4.23 -12.41
N VAL A 474 16.06 -4.19 -11.21
CA VAL A 474 15.62 -2.96 -10.55
C VAL A 474 16.32 -2.82 -9.21
N ALA A 475 16.90 -1.65 -8.98
CA ALA A 475 17.61 -1.27 -7.77
C ALA A 475 16.69 -0.51 -6.82
N ILE A 476 16.86 -0.77 -5.52
CA ILE A 476 16.37 0.10 -4.45
C ILE A 476 17.44 1.14 -4.16
N VAL A 477 17.17 2.41 -4.51
CA VAL A 477 18.17 3.50 -4.43
C VAL A 477 17.98 4.43 -3.24
N GLY A 478 16.77 4.49 -2.69
CA GLY A 478 16.49 5.16 -1.43
C GLY A 478 15.37 4.48 -0.66
N MET A 479 15.41 4.61 0.65
CA MET A 479 14.41 4.04 1.56
C MET A 479 14.17 4.96 2.75
N ASP A 480 13.01 4.89 3.36
CA ASP A 480 12.80 5.34 4.74
C ASP A 480 11.64 4.58 5.39
N ALA A 481 11.61 4.59 6.72
CA ALA A 481 10.52 4.00 7.49
C ALA A 481 10.33 4.72 8.83
N LYS A 482 9.07 4.84 9.24
CA LYS A 482 8.65 5.27 10.58
C LYS A 482 7.65 4.25 11.11
N LEU A 483 8.10 3.39 12.03
CA LEU A 483 7.41 2.18 12.48
C LEU A 483 7.44 2.13 14.02
N GLY A 484 6.27 2.21 14.65
CA GLY A 484 6.15 2.35 16.10
C GLY A 484 6.88 3.59 16.64
N SER A 485 7.73 3.41 17.63
CA SER A 485 8.59 4.48 18.18
C SER A 485 9.85 4.76 17.36
N LEU A 486 10.15 3.98 16.31
CA LEU A 486 11.32 4.16 15.46
C LEU A 486 10.96 5.14 14.34
N THR A 487 11.57 6.33 14.35
CA THR A 487 11.13 7.49 13.55
C THR A 487 11.98 7.78 12.31
N SER A 488 13.02 6.97 12.09
CA SER A 488 13.93 7.08 10.94
C SER A 488 14.46 5.72 10.50
N LEU A 489 14.87 5.62 9.23
CA LEU A 489 15.59 4.44 8.72
C LEU A 489 16.79 4.07 9.59
N ARG A 490 17.48 5.06 10.17
CA ARG A 490 18.67 4.84 10.99
C ARG A 490 18.33 4.18 12.33
N GLU A 491 17.30 4.68 13.02
CA GLU A 491 16.81 4.07 14.26
C GLU A 491 16.32 2.64 14.01
N LEU A 492 15.61 2.41 12.90
CA LEU A 492 15.19 1.08 12.49
C LEU A 492 16.37 0.15 12.24
N GLN A 493 17.39 0.61 11.53
CA GLN A 493 18.60 -0.16 11.25
C GLN A 493 19.32 -0.58 12.55
N GLU A 494 19.50 0.37 13.47
CA GLU A 494 20.18 0.10 14.75
C GLU A 494 19.37 -0.88 15.60
N ALA A 495 18.05 -0.69 15.71
CA ALA A 495 17.19 -1.59 16.46
C ALA A 495 17.20 -3.02 15.91
N ILE A 496 17.10 -3.18 14.58
CA ILE A 496 17.14 -4.50 13.92
C ILE A 496 18.45 -5.23 14.21
N PHE A 497 19.60 -4.57 14.07
CA PHE A 497 20.89 -5.25 14.23
C PHE A 497 21.30 -5.47 15.68
N ARG A 498 20.80 -4.66 16.62
CA ARG A 498 20.99 -4.90 18.06
C ARG A 498 19.99 -5.93 18.61
N GLY A 499 18.87 -6.15 17.92
CA GLY A 499 17.77 -6.97 18.43
C GLY A 499 16.85 -6.20 19.38
N ASP A 500 16.82 -4.86 19.31
CA ASP A 500 15.95 -4.02 20.13
C ASP A 500 14.51 -4.05 19.60
N THR A 501 13.53 -3.81 20.48
CA THR A 501 12.11 -3.78 20.14
C THR A 501 11.48 -2.41 20.39
N ALA A 502 10.59 -2.01 19.48
CA ALA A 502 9.68 -0.87 19.60
C ALA A 502 8.33 -1.26 20.24
N ILE A 503 8.15 -2.54 20.57
CA ILE A 503 6.97 -3.02 21.28
C ILE A 503 6.97 -2.44 22.70
N ARG A 504 5.89 -1.77 23.04
CA ARG A 504 5.71 -1.12 24.34
C ARG A 504 4.26 -1.12 24.74
N LYS A 505 4.00 -0.73 25.99
CA LYS A 505 2.63 -0.53 26.47
C LYS A 505 1.93 0.51 25.59
N ARG A 506 0.72 0.19 25.15
CA ARG A 506 -0.12 1.08 24.34
C ARG A 506 -0.29 2.46 25.02
N PRO A 507 -0.20 3.57 24.26
CA PRO A 507 -0.56 4.89 24.78
C PRO A 507 -2.02 4.94 25.26
N GLU A 508 -2.28 5.50 26.45
CA GLU A 508 -3.62 5.46 27.07
C GLU A 508 -4.71 6.12 26.21
N THR A 509 -4.35 7.13 25.42
CA THR A 509 -5.28 7.86 24.55
C THR A 509 -5.66 7.09 23.28
N ARG A 510 -4.92 6.03 22.92
CA ARG A 510 -5.03 5.34 21.62
C ARG A 510 -6.43 4.79 21.34
N TRP A 511 -7.08 4.20 22.34
CA TRP A 511 -8.43 3.64 22.18
C TRP A 511 -9.55 4.62 22.55
N LYS A 512 -9.23 5.91 22.68
CA LYS A 512 -10.22 6.99 22.91
C LYS A 512 -11.10 6.71 24.14
N GLY A 513 -10.53 6.05 25.15
CA GLY A 513 -11.17 5.59 26.38
C GLY A 513 -12.20 4.47 26.20
N SER A 514 -12.00 3.61 25.21
CA SER A 514 -12.81 2.41 24.96
C SER A 514 -12.27 1.17 25.68
N ASP A 515 -11.38 1.35 26.66
CA ASP A 515 -10.65 0.28 27.35
C ASP A 515 -11.58 -0.72 28.07
N SER A 516 -12.70 -0.25 28.62
CA SER A 516 -13.73 -1.11 29.23
C SER A 516 -14.36 -2.07 28.22
N VAL A 517 -14.60 -1.59 26.98
CA VAL A 517 -15.14 -2.41 25.90
C VAL A 517 -14.07 -3.33 25.32
N ALA A 518 -12.84 -2.83 25.14
CA ALA A 518 -11.70 -3.64 24.72
C ALA A 518 -11.49 -4.83 25.67
N LYS A 519 -11.49 -4.58 26.99
CA LYS A 519 -11.32 -5.63 28.01
C LYS A 519 -12.41 -6.70 27.98
N GLN A 520 -13.62 -6.36 27.55
CA GLN A 520 -14.71 -7.33 27.40
C GLN A 520 -14.52 -8.26 26.20
N TYR A 521 -13.92 -7.78 25.10
CA TYR A 521 -13.62 -8.61 23.92
C TYR A 521 -12.28 -9.34 24.03
N LEU A 522 -11.27 -8.68 24.58
CA LEU A 522 -9.86 -9.12 24.53
C LEU A 522 -9.31 -9.56 25.89
N GLY A 523 -10.05 -9.39 26.99
CA GLY A 523 -9.48 -9.59 28.33
C GLY A 523 -8.32 -8.61 28.59
N ASP A 524 -7.19 -9.14 29.05
CA ASP A 524 -5.95 -8.37 29.23
C ASP A 524 -4.97 -8.55 28.04
N GLU A 525 -5.43 -9.14 26.94
CA GLU A 525 -4.67 -9.27 25.69
C GLU A 525 -4.54 -7.91 24.96
N ALA A 526 -3.51 -7.78 24.11
CA ALA A 526 -3.24 -6.58 23.30
C ALA A 526 -2.90 -5.29 24.08
N ALA A 527 -2.37 -5.40 25.31
CA ALA A 527 -1.85 -4.25 26.06
C ALA A 527 -0.55 -3.64 25.46
N PHE A 528 0.14 -4.39 24.60
CA PHE A 528 1.43 -4.03 24.00
C PHE A 528 1.35 -4.01 22.48
N GLY A 529 2.21 -3.21 21.85
CA GLY A 529 2.27 -3.05 20.40
C GLY A 529 3.31 -2.03 19.96
N GLY A 530 3.58 -1.99 18.65
CA GLY A 530 4.47 -1.02 18.02
C GLY A 530 3.70 0.24 17.65
N TYR A 531 3.37 1.09 18.64
CA TYR A 531 2.54 2.27 18.44
C TYR A 531 3.35 3.52 18.10
N LEU A 532 2.82 4.36 17.22
CA LEU A 532 3.24 5.75 17.07
C LEU A 532 2.68 6.58 18.24
N ASP A 533 3.47 7.49 18.82
CA ASP A 533 2.94 8.39 19.85
C ASP A 533 2.24 9.59 19.21
N ASP A 534 2.97 10.26 18.32
CA ASP A 534 2.55 11.48 17.68
C ASP A 534 3.02 11.59 16.22
N LEU A 535 2.31 12.44 15.49
CA LEU A 535 2.63 12.80 14.13
C LEU A 535 2.71 14.33 14.03
N ALA A 536 3.89 14.86 14.28
CA ALA A 536 4.17 16.29 14.11
C ALA A 536 4.49 16.60 12.65
N VAL A 537 3.81 17.59 12.07
CA VAL A 537 4.11 18.16 10.74
C VAL A 537 4.45 19.64 10.95
N HIS A 538 5.64 20.09 10.54
CA HIS A 538 6.00 21.49 10.68
C HIS A 538 5.39 22.31 9.54
N ILE A 539 4.96 23.54 9.87
CA ILE A 539 4.41 24.45 8.88
C ILE A 539 5.50 24.77 7.86
N GLY A 540 5.21 24.53 6.58
CA GLY A 540 6.14 24.72 5.47
C GLY A 540 6.85 23.45 5.01
N ASP A 541 6.75 22.33 5.74
CA ASP A 541 7.30 21.04 5.30
C ASP A 541 6.67 20.59 3.97
N PHE A 542 5.36 20.82 3.84
CA PHE A 542 4.56 20.47 2.68
C PHE A 542 3.64 21.62 2.28
N ARG A 543 3.15 21.60 1.03
CA ARG A 543 2.23 22.62 0.48
C ARG A 543 0.79 22.37 0.93
N ILE A 544 0.62 22.30 2.24
CA ILE A 544 -0.66 22.08 2.93
C ILE A 544 -0.94 23.32 3.80
N PRO A 545 -2.09 23.99 3.62
CA PRO A 545 -2.45 25.10 4.49
C PRO A 545 -2.54 24.65 5.96
N PRO A 546 -2.02 25.43 6.94
CA PRO A 546 -1.96 24.99 8.34
C PRO A 546 -3.31 24.61 8.96
N ASN A 547 -4.39 25.26 8.53
CA ASN A 547 -5.75 24.98 8.98
C ASN A 547 -6.33 23.67 8.41
N GLU A 548 -5.73 23.09 7.37
CA GLU A 548 -6.16 21.81 6.80
C GLU A 548 -5.43 20.61 7.41
N ILE A 549 -4.28 20.81 8.04
CA ILE A 549 -3.48 19.70 8.62
C ILE A 549 -4.29 18.84 9.60
N PRO A 550 -5.09 19.40 10.55
CA PRO A 550 -5.89 18.59 11.47
C PRO A 550 -7.03 17.80 10.81
N ASP A 551 -7.38 18.14 9.56
CA ASP A 551 -8.48 17.56 8.81
C ASP A 551 -8.05 16.41 7.90
N ILE A 552 -6.74 16.17 7.79
CA ILE A 552 -6.15 15.12 6.95
C ILE A 552 -5.90 13.87 7.78
N LEU A 553 -6.27 12.70 7.25
CA LEU A 553 -5.99 11.42 7.90
C LEU A 553 -4.48 11.27 8.20
N PRO A 554 -4.11 10.80 9.41
CA PRO A 554 -2.70 10.64 9.78
C PRO A 554 -1.93 9.75 8.81
N GLN A 555 -2.57 8.74 8.21
CA GLN A 555 -1.96 7.90 7.17
C GLN A 555 -1.39 8.72 6.00
N GLN A 556 -2.08 9.76 5.55
CA GLN A 556 -1.63 10.59 4.42
C GLN A 556 -0.42 11.45 4.79
N LEU A 557 -0.46 12.06 5.98
CA LEU A 557 0.63 12.91 6.48
C LEU A 557 1.89 12.09 6.77
N LEU A 558 1.73 10.92 7.39
CA LEU A 558 2.83 10.01 7.69
C LEU A 558 3.49 9.51 6.40
N MET A 559 2.69 9.12 5.39
CA MET A 559 3.22 8.68 4.11
C MET A 559 3.95 9.81 3.36
N LEU A 560 3.51 11.07 3.46
CA LEU A 560 4.26 12.21 2.91
C LEU A 560 5.63 12.38 3.56
N GLN A 561 5.72 12.26 4.88
CA GLN A 561 6.99 12.38 5.62
C GLN A 561 7.99 11.29 5.22
N VAL A 562 7.54 10.03 5.22
CA VAL A 562 8.39 8.89 4.87
C VAL A 562 8.77 8.94 3.39
N SER A 563 7.87 9.39 2.50
CA SER A 563 8.18 9.60 1.08
C SER A 563 9.25 10.68 0.87
N ALA A 564 9.14 11.83 1.55
CA ALA A 564 10.13 12.90 1.46
C ALA A 564 11.51 12.46 1.94
N LYS A 565 11.57 11.69 3.03
CA LYS A 565 12.82 11.14 3.57
C LYS A 565 13.42 10.08 2.64
N ALA A 566 12.61 9.18 2.05
CA ALA A 566 13.10 8.20 1.07
C ALA A 566 13.63 8.87 -0.22
N MET A 567 12.98 9.95 -0.67
CA MET A 567 13.49 10.78 -1.77
C MET A 567 14.80 11.48 -1.43
N ALA A 568 14.88 12.11 -0.25
CA ALA A 568 16.10 12.75 0.23
C ALA A 568 17.25 11.72 0.38
N ASP A 569 16.91 10.53 0.85
CA ASP A 569 17.83 9.42 0.97
C ASP A 569 18.38 9.00 -0.42
N ALA A 570 17.51 8.87 -1.43
CA ALA A 570 17.85 8.66 -2.84
C ALA A 570 18.56 9.85 -3.53
N GLY A 571 18.70 11.00 -2.87
CA GLY A 571 19.28 12.20 -3.46
C GLY A 571 18.38 12.91 -4.48
N LEU A 572 17.06 12.69 -4.44
CA LEU A 572 16.09 13.29 -5.36
C LEU A 572 15.54 14.62 -4.79
N PRO A 573 15.69 15.75 -5.52
CA PRO A 573 15.05 17.01 -5.13
C PRO A 573 13.51 16.91 -5.09
N LEU A 574 12.90 17.43 -4.03
CA LEU A 574 11.44 17.35 -3.82
C LEU A 574 10.61 18.17 -4.82
N GLN A 575 11.16 19.22 -5.43
CA GLN A 575 10.39 20.19 -6.23
C GLN A 575 10.59 20.09 -7.76
N GLU A 576 11.36 19.12 -8.23
CA GLU A 576 11.61 18.91 -9.66
C GLU A 576 10.46 18.13 -10.32
N GLU A 577 10.02 18.57 -11.50
CA GLU A 577 8.95 17.91 -12.25
C GLU A 577 9.43 16.64 -12.90
N ARG A 578 8.74 15.54 -12.65
CA ARG A 578 9.09 14.23 -13.17
C ARG A 578 7.86 13.57 -13.79
N PRO A 579 7.56 13.83 -15.08
CA PRO A 579 6.33 13.37 -15.73
C PRO A 579 6.22 11.84 -15.82
N ARG A 580 7.35 11.13 -15.67
CA ARG A 580 7.45 9.66 -15.77
C ARG A 580 7.82 8.99 -14.44
N VAL A 581 7.56 9.65 -13.31
CA VAL A 581 7.67 9.02 -11.99
C VAL A 581 6.27 8.66 -11.49
N GLY A 582 6.07 7.41 -11.08
CA GLY A 582 4.82 6.91 -10.52
C GLY A 582 4.84 6.80 -9.00
N VAL A 583 3.66 6.68 -8.38
CA VAL A 583 3.49 6.53 -6.93
C VAL A 583 2.51 5.40 -6.63
N ILE A 584 2.99 4.29 -6.07
CA ILE A 584 2.14 3.13 -5.73
C ILE A 584 2.20 2.91 -4.23
N ILE A 585 1.06 3.03 -3.55
CA ILE A 585 0.99 2.92 -2.08
C ILE A 585 0.14 1.71 -1.67
N GLY A 586 0.71 0.80 -0.89
CA GLY A 586 -0.03 -0.26 -0.20
C GLY A 586 -0.75 0.27 1.05
N MET A 587 -2.04 0.03 1.18
CA MET A 587 -2.80 0.39 2.39
C MET A 587 -4.00 -0.52 2.61
N GLU A 588 -4.56 -0.46 3.82
CA GLU A 588 -5.93 -0.90 4.11
C GLU A 588 -6.78 0.27 4.62
N PHE A 589 -8.08 0.02 4.76
CA PHE A 589 -9.07 1.00 5.19
C PHE A 589 -8.76 1.63 6.56
N ASP A 590 -8.77 2.97 6.62
CA ASP A 590 -8.66 3.72 7.87
C ASP A 590 -10.02 3.81 8.57
N TRP A 591 -10.11 3.18 9.73
CA TRP A 591 -11.34 3.12 10.53
C TRP A 591 -11.82 4.49 11.02
N GLU A 592 -10.99 5.53 11.04
CA GLU A 592 -11.42 6.88 11.42
C GLU A 592 -12.54 7.42 10.53
N ALA A 593 -12.62 6.95 9.27
CA ALA A 593 -13.71 7.30 8.37
C ALA A 593 -15.10 6.89 8.91
N THR A 594 -15.20 5.83 9.72
CA THR A 594 -16.49 5.40 10.29
C THR A 594 -16.93 6.25 11.50
N ASN A 595 -16.08 7.13 12.03
CA ASN A 595 -16.45 8.01 13.15
C ASN A 595 -17.59 8.98 12.75
N PHE A 596 -17.63 9.42 11.49
CA PHE A 596 -18.71 10.28 10.98
C PHE A 596 -20.06 9.56 11.00
N HIS A 597 -20.06 8.27 10.65
CA HIS A 597 -21.26 7.44 10.75
C HIS A 597 -21.80 7.44 12.20
N LEU A 598 -20.91 7.21 13.17
CA LEU A 598 -21.30 7.23 14.59
C LEU A 598 -21.83 8.62 15.01
N ARG A 599 -21.18 9.70 14.58
CA ARG A 599 -21.62 11.10 14.82
C ARG A 599 -23.03 11.36 14.28
N TRP A 600 -23.36 10.84 13.10
CA TRP A 600 -24.71 10.97 12.54
C TRP A 600 -25.71 10.11 13.31
N ASN A 601 -25.38 8.85 13.60
CA ASN A 601 -26.25 7.93 14.33
C ASN A 601 -26.60 8.38 15.76
N LEU A 602 -25.81 9.26 16.39
CA LEU A 602 -26.18 9.89 17.66
C LEU A 602 -27.57 10.53 17.63
N HIS A 603 -28.05 10.98 16.46
CA HIS A 603 -29.42 11.46 16.32
C HIS A 603 -30.43 10.41 16.80
N ASN A 604 -30.28 9.15 16.38
CA ASN A 604 -31.15 8.05 16.76
C ASN A 604 -30.96 7.64 18.23
N GLU A 605 -29.71 7.54 18.68
CA GLU A 605 -29.39 7.16 20.07
C GLU A 605 -29.98 8.16 21.07
N VAL A 606 -29.88 9.45 20.80
CA VAL A 606 -30.45 10.50 21.66
C VAL A 606 -31.97 10.40 21.71
N GLN A 607 -32.65 10.03 20.62
CA GLN A 607 -34.11 9.80 20.69
C GLN A 607 -34.48 8.64 21.62
N VAL A 608 -33.61 7.63 21.75
CA VAL A 608 -33.80 6.52 22.70
C VAL A 608 -33.42 6.95 24.13
N TRP A 609 -32.32 7.69 24.28
CA TRP A 609 -31.82 8.10 25.59
C TRP A 609 -32.62 9.23 26.24
N LYS A 610 -33.23 10.14 25.46
CA LYS A 610 -34.05 11.23 26.01
C LYS A 610 -35.19 10.68 26.87
N THR A 611 -35.81 9.58 26.46
CA THR A 611 -36.85 8.91 27.25
C THR A 611 -36.30 8.27 28.51
N ARG A 612 -35.05 7.75 28.49
CA ARG A 612 -34.39 7.18 29.67
C ARG A 612 -33.95 8.24 30.68
N LEU A 613 -33.64 9.44 30.19
CA LEU A 613 -33.13 10.57 30.96
C LEU A 613 -34.20 11.63 31.28
N ASP A 614 -35.45 11.39 30.91
CA ASP A 614 -36.59 12.30 31.10
C ASP A 614 -36.35 13.71 30.52
N MET A 615 -35.76 13.78 29.32
CA MET A 615 -35.44 15.02 28.62
C MET A 615 -36.53 15.39 27.61
N ASN A 616 -36.81 16.69 27.48
CA ASN A 616 -37.66 17.20 26.40
C ASN A 616 -36.89 17.33 25.07
N ASP A 617 -37.59 17.71 23.99
CA ASP A 617 -37.02 17.77 22.64
C ASP A 617 -35.95 18.87 22.47
N ASP A 618 -36.11 20.02 23.13
CA ASP A 618 -35.14 21.12 23.05
C ASP A 618 -33.85 20.77 23.81
N GLU A 619 -33.99 20.19 25.00
CA GLU A 619 -32.86 19.67 25.78
C GLU A 619 -32.11 18.59 25.02
N ALA A 620 -32.84 17.66 24.39
CA ALA A 620 -32.25 16.59 23.59
C ALA A 620 -31.51 17.13 22.35
N ALA A 621 -32.01 18.19 21.72
CA ALA A 621 -31.36 18.82 20.57
C ALA A 621 -30.03 19.51 20.96
N VAL A 622 -30.01 20.28 22.05
CA VAL A 622 -28.78 20.90 22.57
C VAL A 622 -27.77 19.84 22.99
N TRP A 623 -28.25 18.78 23.65
CA TRP A 623 -27.39 17.68 24.08
C TRP A 623 -26.81 16.92 22.89
N LEU A 624 -27.58 16.65 21.84
CA LEU A 624 -27.11 15.99 20.62
C LEU A 624 -25.90 16.71 20.02
N GLU A 625 -25.94 18.04 19.89
CA GLU A 625 -24.81 18.79 19.34
C GLU A 625 -23.58 18.73 20.25
N SER A 626 -23.77 18.82 21.58
CA SER A 626 -22.68 18.64 22.54
C SER A 626 -22.05 17.23 22.48
N LEU A 627 -22.86 16.19 22.33
CA LEU A 627 -22.39 14.82 22.16
C LEU A 627 -21.62 14.64 20.85
N ARG A 628 -22.14 15.21 19.77
CA ARG A 628 -21.49 15.21 18.46
C ARG A 628 -20.11 15.84 18.55
N ASP A 629 -20.01 17.02 19.16
CA ASP A 629 -18.73 17.75 19.31
C ASP A 629 -17.75 17.02 20.23
N SER A 630 -18.25 16.29 21.22
CA SER A 630 -17.44 15.42 22.08
C SER A 630 -16.90 14.18 21.35
N LEU A 631 -17.62 13.67 20.34
CA LEU A 631 -17.19 12.51 19.56
C LEU A 631 -16.07 12.85 18.57
N GLY A 632 -16.19 14.02 17.94
CA GLY A 632 -15.25 14.49 16.92
C GLY A 632 -15.88 15.57 16.04
N PRO A 633 -15.08 16.30 15.27
CA PRO A 633 -15.58 17.43 14.49
C PRO A 633 -16.46 16.98 13.30
N PRO A 634 -17.35 17.84 12.77
CA PRO A 634 -18.29 17.49 11.70
C PRO A 634 -17.59 17.17 10.38
N LEU A 635 -18.23 16.48 9.45
CA LEU A 635 -17.68 16.34 8.10
C LEU A 635 -17.82 17.69 7.36
N THR A 636 -16.69 18.31 7.03
CA THR A 636 -16.55 19.60 6.32
C THR A 636 -15.94 19.38 4.93
N PRO A 637 -15.88 20.40 4.03
CA PRO A 637 -15.22 20.26 2.73
C PRO A 637 -13.76 19.80 2.84
N THR A 638 -12.97 20.45 3.70
CA THR A 638 -11.56 20.11 3.93
C THR A 638 -11.40 18.71 4.49
N ARG A 639 -12.18 18.36 5.52
CA ARG A 639 -12.12 17.04 6.16
C ARG A 639 -12.62 15.92 5.26
N THR A 640 -13.54 16.20 4.35
CA THR A 640 -13.96 15.22 3.34
C THR A 640 -12.79 14.86 2.43
N LEU A 641 -12.04 15.85 1.93
CA LEU A 641 -10.84 15.59 1.15
C LEU A 641 -9.76 14.86 1.98
N GLY A 642 -9.57 15.29 3.22
CA GLY A 642 -8.61 14.68 4.15
C GLY A 642 -8.95 13.26 4.58
N ALA A 643 -10.23 12.86 4.52
CA ALA A 643 -10.73 11.52 4.88
C ALA A 643 -10.71 10.50 3.75
N LEU A 644 -10.36 10.89 2.51
CA LEU A 644 -10.29 9.95 1.38
C LEU A 644 -8.98 9.14 1.44
N GLY A 645 -9.04 7.87 1.82
CA GLY A 645 -7.84 7.00 1.85
C GLY A 645 -7.14 6.92 0.48
N GLY A 646 -7.91 6.74 -0.59
CA GLY A 646 -7.40 6.54 -1.96
C GLY A 646 -6.58 7.70 -2.56
N ILE A 647 -6.54 8.89 -1.95
CA ILE A 647 -5.80 10.04 -2.49
C ILE A 647 -4.37 10.19 -1.93
N VAL A 648 -3.90 9.31 -1.03
CA VAL A 648 -2.55 9.44 -0.46
C VAL A 648 -1.47 9.47 -1.56
N ALA A 649 -1.61 8.60 -2.58
CA ALA A 649 -0.68 8.53 -3.70
C ALA A 649 -0.68 9.82 -4.53
N SER A 650 -1.86 10.37 -4.84
CA SER A 650 -1.99 11.63 -5.57
C SER A 650 -1.51 12.84 -4.77
N ARG A 651 -1.67 12.84 -3.44
CA ARG A 651 -1.14 13.89 -2.58
C ARG A 651 0.39 13.91 -2.64
N ILE A 652 1.02 12.74 -2.57
CA ILE A 652 2.48 12.56 -2.77
C ILE A 652 2.88 13.02 -4.17
N ALA A 653 2.19 12.50 -5.20
CA ALA A 653 2.50 12.81 -6.59
C ALA A 653 2.47 14.32 -6.84
N ARG A 654 1.49 15.02 -6.29
CA ARG A 654 1.41 16.46 -6.45
C ARG A 654 2.38 17.25 -5.59
N GLU A 655 2.62 16.79 -4.36
CA GLU A 655 3.61 17.40 -3.47
C GLU A 655 5.03 17.30 -4.06
N PHE A 656 5.33 16.25 -4.82
CA PHE A 656 6.65 16.03 -5.42
C PHE A 656 6.69 16.17 -6.96
N ARG A 657 5.58 16.62 -7.57
CA ARG A 657 5.41 16.89 -9.01
C ARG A 657 5.72 15.69 -9.91
N PHE A 658 5.14 14.55 -9.56
CA PHE A 658 5.19 13.29 -10.30
C PHE A 658 3.99 13.16 -11.24
N GLY A 659 4.24 12.89 -12.51
CA GLY A 659 3.20 12.83 -13.55
C GLY A 659 2.78 11.41 -13.97
N GLY A 660 3.49 10.39 -13.48
CA GLY A 660 3.20 8.99 -13.76
C GLY A 660 2.00 8.45 -12.97
N PRO A 661 1.62 7.19 -13.21
CA PRO A 661 0.47 6.56 -12.56
C PRO A 661 0.60 6.64 -11.03
N SER A 662 -0.45 7.12 -10.35
CA SER A 662 -0.44 7.33 -8.90
C SER A 662 -1.74 6.86 -8.26
N TYR A 663 -1.69 5.82 -7.43
CA TYR A 663 -2.88 5.19 -6.83
C TYR A 663 -2.50 4.27 -5.66
N VAL A 664 -3.51 3.80 -4.94
CA VAL A 664 -3.33 2.85 -3.83
C VAL A 664 -3.75 1.44 -4.22
N VAL A 665 -3.14 0.44 -3.57
CA VAL A 665 -3.47 -0.97 -3.72
C VAL A 665 -3.68 -1.64 -2.37
N SER A 666 -4.55 -2.63 -2.33
CA SER A 666 -4.93 -3.34 -1.12
C SER A 666 -4.95 -4.85 -1.37
N ALA A 667 -4.20 -5.55 -0.54
CA ALA A 667 -4.04 -7.00 -0.50
C ALA A 667 -3.72 -7.44 0.95
N GLU A 668 -4.35 -6.79 1.93
CA GLU A 668 -4.12 -6.97 3.36
C GLU A 668 -2.63 -6.81 3.70
N SER A 669 -2.03 -7.71 4.47
CA SER A 669 -0.61 -7.63 4.84
C SER A 669 0.36 -7.68 3.64
N ALA A 670 -0.09 -8.25 2.51
CA ALA A 670 0.68 -8.30 1.27
C ALA A 670 0.60 -7.00 0.44
N SER A 671 -0.14 -5.98 0.88
CA SER A 671 -0.34 -4.71 0.14
C SER A 671 0.98 -4.05 -0.25
N GLY A 672 1.95 -3.97 0.66
CA GLY A 672 3.27 -3.39 0.38
C GLY A 672 4.07 -4.17 -0.68
N LEU A 673 4.02 -5.50 -0.67
CA LEU A 673 4.66 -6.32 -1.72
C LEU A 673 3.92 -6.21 -3.05
N LYS A 674 2.59 -6.06 -3.04
CA LYS A 674 1.84 -5.81 -4.27
C LYS A 674 2.19 -4.46 -4.89
N ALA A 675 2.34 -3.42 -4.08
CA ALA A 675 2.81 -2.11 -4.52
C ALA A 675 4.22 -2.20 -5.12
N LEU A 676 5.11 -2.97 -4.49
CA LEU A 676 6.46 -3.25 -4.99
C LEU A 676 6.44 -3.96 -6.34
N GLU A 677 5.61 -4.99 -6.50
CA GLU A 677 5.47 -5.72 -7.76
C GLU A 677 5.07 -4.77 -8.89
N ILE A 678 4.04 -3.97 -8.67
CA ILE A 678 3.53 -3.02 -9.68
C ILE A 678 4.63 -2.01 -10.07
N GLY A 679 5.31 -1.43 -9.09
CA GLY A 679 6.41 -0.47 -9.34
C GLY A 679 7.58 -1.11 -10.11
N LEU A 680 7.96 -2.33 -9.74
CA LEU A 680 8.95 -3.14 -10.45
C LEU A 680 8.55 -3.34 -11.91
N ARG A 681 7.30 -3.76 -12.17
CA ARG A 681 6.83 -4.05 -13.53
C ARG A 681 6.77 -2.80 -14.41
N SER A 682 6.33 -1.67 -13.84
CA SER A 682 6.31 -0.37 -14.52
C SER A 682 7.70 0.03 -15.06
N LEU A 683 8.75 -0.19 -14.26
CA LEU A 683 10.15 0.06 -14.67
C LEU A 683 10.65 -0.94 -15.72
N GLN A 684 10.34 -2.22 -15.54
CA GLN A 684 10.71 -3.29 -16.48
C GLN A 684 10.06 -3.11 -17.85
N GLN A 685 8.86 -2.54 -17.89
CA GLN A 685 8.10 -2.25 -19.11
C GLN A 685 8.42 -0.87 -19.70
N ASN A 686 9.32 -0.09 -19.08
CA ASN A 686 9.70 1.26 -19.48
C ASN A 686 8.51 2.25 -19.53
N GLU A 687 7.51 2.06 -18.66
CA GLU A 687 6.38 2.98 -18.52
C GLU A 687 6.75 4.19 -17.67
N THR A 688 7.59 3.97 -16.66
CA THR A 688 8.14 4.98 -15.76
C THR A 688 9.66 4.91 -15.74
N ASP A 689 10.31 6.00 -15.33
CA ASP A 689 11.77 6.08 -15.22
C ASP A 689 12.26 5.86 -13.77
N ALA A 690 11.42 6.20 -12.80
CA ALA A 690 11.56 5.83 -11.38
C ALA A 690 10.15 5.64 -10.77
N VAL A 691 10.06 4.94 -9.63
CA VAL A 691 8.79 4.76 -8.92
C VAL A 691 9.01 4.95 -7.43
N LEU A 692 8.13 5.72 -6.79
CA LEU A 692 7.98 5.72 -5.34
C LEU A 692 7.00 4.61 -4.96
N VAL A 693 7.50 3.60 -4.25
CA VAL A 693 6.67 2.54 -3.67
C VAL A 693 6.57 2.77 -2.18
N GLY A 694 5.36 2.86 -1.65
CA GLY A 694 5.11 3.06 -0.22
C GLY A 694 4.13 2.05 0.33
N ALA A 695 4.07 1.96 1.65
CA ALA A 695 3.00 1.28 2.36
C ALA A 695 2.77 1.90 3.74
N ILE A 696 1.51 1.94 4.18
CA ILE A 696 1.09 2.60 5.42
C ILE A 696 -0.06 1.83 6.07
N ASP A 697 0.02 1.63 7.38
CA ASP A 697 -1.11 1.15 8.20
C ASP A 697 -1.03 1.68 9.63
N LEU A 698 -2.19 1.90 10.25
CA LEU A 698 -2.35 2.29 11.65
C LEU A 698 -3.16 1.21 12.37
N ALA A 699 -2.64 -0.03 12.33
CA ALA A 699 -3.36 -1.22 12.74
C ALA A 699 -3.71 -1.28 14.25
N GLY A 700 -3.21 -0.36 15.06
CA GLY A 700 -3.49 -0.25 16.50
C GLY A 700 -4.83 0.42 16.86
N ASP A 701 -5.65 0.81 15.89
CA ASP A 701 -7.05 1.20 16.13
C ASP A 701 -7.82 0.07 16.84
N ILE A 702 -8.61 0.39 17.86
CA ILE A 702 -9.33 -0.60 18.66
C ILE A 702 -10.25 -1.50 17.82
N ARG A 703 -10.92 -0.94 16.80
CA ARG A 703 -11.82 -1.72 15.94
C ARG A 703 -11.01 -2.74 15.18
N ASN A 704 -9.88 -2.33 14.61
CA ASN A 704 -8.98 -3.21 13.88
C ASN A 704 -8.39 -4.32 14.76
N VAL A 705 -7.90 -3.97 15.96
CA VAL A 705 -7.33 -4.94 16.92
C VAL A 705 -8.38 -5.99 17.31
N ILE A 706 -9.60 -5.55 17.64
CA ILE A 706 -10.69 -6.46 18.01
C ILE A 706 -11.11 -7.35 16.83
N THR A 707 -11.35 -6.77 15.65
CA THR A 707 -11.79 -7.55 14.48
C THR A 707 -10.74 -8.54 14.01
N THR A 708 -9.46 -8.21 14.16
CA THR A 708 -8.36 -9.12 13.80
C THR A 708 -8.30 -10.29 14.78
N LEU A 709 -8.22 -10.02 16.08
CA LEU A 709 -8.10 -11.08 17.10
C LEU A 709 -9.34 -12.00 17.14
N GLN A 710 -10.55 -11.43 17.07
CA GLN A 710 -11.79 -12.20 17.07
C GLN A 710 -12.08 -12.87 15.71
N GLY A 711 -11.54 -12.31 14.62
CA GLY A 711 -11.71 -12.82 13.26
C GLY A 711 -10.81 -14.01 12.92
N THR A 712 -9.66 -14.14 13.59
CA THR A 712 -8.70 -15.23 13.34
C THR A 712 -8.95 -16.47 14.20
N SER A 713 -8.50 -17.63 13.73
CA SER A 713 -8.39 -18.85 14.56
C SER A 713 -6.99 -19.06 15.14
N GLU A 714 -6.09 -18.09 14.96
CA GLU A 714 -4.68 -18.23 15.34
C GLU A 714 -4.53 -18.27 16.86
N THR A 715 -3.70 -19.20 17.33
CA THR A 715 -3.31 -19.35 18.73
C THR A 715 -2.09 -18.50 19.11
N SER A 716 -1.52 -17.76 18.16
CA SER A 716 -0.33 -16.93 18.37
C SER A 716 -0.72 -15.49 18.74
N PRO A 717 -0.07 -14.86 19.74
CA PRO A 717 -0.40 -13.50 20.15
C PRO A 717 -0.12 -12.50 19.01
N HIS A 718 -1.19 -11.97 18.40
CA HIS A 718 -1.08 -10.92 17.40
C HIS A 718 -0.78 -9.58 18.07
N ILE A 719 0.49 -9.16 18.05
CA ILE A 719 0.92 -7.86 18.57
C ILE A 719 0.74 -6.81 17.46
N PRO A 720 -0.16 -5.81 17.61
CA PRO A 720 -0.38 -4.80 16.58
C PRO A 720 0.84 -3.88 16.42
N GLY A 721 1.09 -3.45 15.19
CA GLY A 721 2.10 -2.45 14.85
C GLY A 721 1.51 -1.35 13.97
N GLU A 722 2.12 -0.17 14.00
CA GLU A 722 1.71 0.97 13.18
C GLU A 722 2.92 1.60 12.49
N GLY A 723 2.71 2.13 11.29
CA GLY A 723 3.73 2.91 10.62
C GLY A 723 3.69 2.86 9.10
N ALA A 724 4.66 3.54 8.50
CA ALA A 724 4.86 3.59 7.06
C ALA A 724 6.29 3.24 6.66
N ALA A 725 6.41 2.74 5.43
CA ALA A 725 7.65 2.44 4.75
C ALA A 725 7.59 3.01 3.32
N ALA A 726 8.72 3.49 2.79
CA ALA A 726 8.84 3.94 1.41
C ALA A 726 10.16 3.52 0.78
N LEU A 727 10.14 3.25 -0.53
CA LEU A 727 11.26 2.93 -1.38
C LEU A 727 11.25 3.82 -2.63
N ILE A 728 12.43 4.18 -3.12
CA ILE A 728 12.64 4.73 -4.46
C ILE A 728 13.29 3.66 -5.32
N LEU A 729 12.61 3.30 -6.41
CA LEU A 729 13.03 2.27 -7.35
C LEU A 729 13.50 2.89 -8.67
N LYS A 730 14.60 2.38 -9.21
CA LYS A 730 15.10 2.70 -10.56
C LYS A 730 15.58 1.42 -11.24
N ARG A 731 15.56 1.39 -12.57
CA ARG A 731 16.28 0.32 -13.27
C ARG A 731 17.75 0.33 -12.87
N LEU A 732 18.34 -0.85 -12.68
CA LEU A 732 19.71 -1.02 -12.20
C LEU A 732 20.71 -0.33 -13.13
N ASP A 733 20.53 -0.48 -14.44
CA ASP A 733 21.37 0.15 -15.45
C ASP A 733 21.35 1.69 -15.35
N GLN A 734 20.18 2.27 -15.09
CA GLN A 734 20.00 3.71 -14.86
C GLN A 734 20.61 4.14 -13.53
N ALA A 735 20.40 3.37 -12.46
CA ALA A 735 20.92 3.68 -11.14
C ALA A 735 22.47 3.71 -11.13
N VAL A 736 23.10 2.73 -11.79
CA VAL A 736 24.56 2.68 -11.96
C VAL A 736 25.05 3.86 -12.80
N ARG A 737 24.34 4.21 -13.89
CA ARG A 737 24.70 5.38 -14.72
C ARG A 737 24.64 6.69 -13.96
N ASP A 738 23.65 6.85 -13.09
CA ASP A 738 23.44 8.09 -12.35
C ASP A 738 24.32 8.18 -11.08
N GLY A 739 25.08 7.13 -10.77
CA GLY A 739 25.92 7.07 -9.58
C GLY A 739 25.12 6.97 -8.27
N ASP A 740 23.90 6.44 -8.34
CA ASP A 740 23.05 6.26 -7.18
C ASP A 740 23.68 5.26 -6.19
N ARG A 741 23.41 5.45 -4.90
CA ARG A 741 23.59 4.37 -3.94
C ARG A 741 22.57 3.28 -4.22
N ILE A 742 23.01 2.02 -4.23
CA ILE A 742 22.15 0.84 -4.36
C ILE A 742 22.17 0.06 -3.03
N TYR A 743 21.00 -0.10 -2.40
CA TYR A 743 20.85 -0.93 -1.20
C TYR A 743 20.81 -2.42 -1.54
N SER A 744 19.98 -2.77 -2.52
CA SER A 744 19.76 -4.12 -2.99
C SER A 744 19.14 -4.09 -4.39
N VAL A 745 19.16 -5.23 -5.06
CA VAL A 745 18.54 -5.47 -6.37
C VAL A 745 17.37 -6.44 -6.20
N ILE A 746 16.21 -6.09 -6.75
CA ILE A 746 15.04 -6.97 -6.77
C ILE A 746 15.18 -7.89 -7.98
N ARG A 747 15.40 -9.18 -7.72
CA ARG A 747 15.60 -10.19 -8.79
C ARG A 747 14.28 -10.73 -9.31
N GLY A 748 13.34 -11.03 -8.41
CA GLY A 748 12.05 -11.58 -8.80
C GLY A 748 11.00 -11.44 -7.72
N ILE A 749 9.74 -11.51 -8.12
CA ILE A 749 8.59 -11.44 -7.23
C ILE A 749 7.51 -12.41 -7.70
N GLY A 750 6.87 -13.07 -6.74
CA GLY A 750 5.80 -14.03 -6.97
C GLY A 750 4.62 -13.75 -6.06
N ASN A 751 3.42 -14.01 -6.57
CA ASN A 751 2.18 -13.91 -5.84
C ASN A 751 1.28 -15.10 -6.18
N ALA A 752 0.42 -15.51 -5.25
CA ALA A 752 -0.62 -16.49 -5.50
C ALA A 752 -1.78 -16.31 -4.52
N SER A 753 -2.96 -16.74 -4.97
CA SER A 753 -4.19 -16.74 -4.19
C SER A 753 -4.71 -18.16 -3.99
N GLY A 754 -5.66 -18.32 -3.07
CA GLY A 754 -6.35 -19.60 -2.84
C GLY A 754 -6.26 -20.12 -1.42
N GLY A 755 -6.07 -19.23 -0.44
CA GLY A 755 -6.12 -19.59 0.97
C GLY A 755 -7.53 -19.88 1.48
N ASP A 756 -7.61 -20.23 2.76
CA ASP A 756 -8.84 -20.69 3.38
C ASP A 756 -9.65 -19.53 3.96
N LEU A 757 -10.74 -19.15 3.29
CA LEU A 757 -11.77 -18.27 3.87
C LEU A 757 -12.83 -19.09 4.64
N ASP A 758 -12.91 -20.41 4.40
CA ASP A 758 -13.92 -21.33 4.91
C ASP A 758 -13.26 -22.35 5.82
N MET A 759 -12.94 -21.93 7.05
CA MET A 759 -12.19 -22.72 8.06
C MET A 759 -12.92 -23.99 8.58
N LEU A 760 -13.79 -24.60 7.77
CA LEU A 760 -14.49 -25.88 7.96
C LEU A 760 -14.01 -26.98 7.00
N SER A 761 -13.13 -26.67 6.04
CA SER A 761 -12.67 -27.66 5.05
C SER A 761 -11.26 -28.19 5.39
N ASP A 762 -11.16 -29.45 5.81
CA ASP A 762 -9.88 -30.16 6.04
C ASP A 762 -9.08 -30.44 4.74
N SER A 763 -9.58 -30.03 3.57
CA SER A 763 -8.91 -30.25 2.28
C SER A 763 -8.03 -29.06 1.92
N VAL A 764 -6.76 -29.12 2.31
CA VAL A 764 -5.73 -28.13 1.92
C VAL A 764 -5.34 -28.38 0.45
N PRO A 765 -5.71 -27.53 -0.53
CA PRO A 765 -5.06 -27.54 -1.83
C PRO A 765 -3.57 -27.20 -1.66
N GLN A 766 -2.71 -27.60 -2.62
CA GLN A 766 -1.30 -27.17 -2.67
C GLN A 766 -1.18 -25.69 -2.28
N SER A 767 -0.43 -25.42 -1.22
CA SER A 767 -0.42 -24.11 -0.54
C SER A 767 -0.11 -22.97 -1.55
N PRO A 768 -0.92 -21.91 -1.64
CA PRO A 768 -0.61 -20.71 -2.42
C PRO A 768 0.82 -20.19 -2.18
N CYS A 769 1.37 -20.41 -1.00
CA CYS A 769 2.76 -20.06 -0.69
C CYS A 769 3.78 -20.82 -1.54
N LEU A 770 3.59 -22.11 -1.84
CA LEU A 770 4.47 -22.85 -2.74
C LEU A 770 4.42 -22.28 -4.17
N ILE A 771 3.22 -22.01 -4.68
CA ILE A 771 3.04 -21.43 -6.01
C ILE A 771 3.70 -20.04 -6.08
N SER A 772 3.54 -19.24 -5.04
CA SER A 772 4.14 -17.91 -4.92
C SER A 772 5.68 -17.98 -4.89
N LEU A 773 6.26 -18.91 -4.12
CA LEU A 773 7.71 -19.19 -4.11
C LEU A 773 8.20 -19.62 -5.49
N GLU A 774 7.56 -20.62 -6.11
CA GLU A 774 7.93 -21.09 -7.45
C GLU A 774 7.95 -19.95 -8.47
N ARG A 775 6.92 -19.09 -8.45
CA ARG A 775 6.85 -17.91 -9.31
C ARG A 775 7.96 -16.91 -9.03
N ALA A 776 8.26 -16.62 -7.76
CA ALA A 776 9.31 -15.67 -7.38
C ALA A 776 10.69 -16.13 -7.84
N PHE A 777 11.01 -17.43 -7.69
CA PHE A 777 12.27 -18.00 -8.14
C PHE A 777 12.35 -18.14 -9.66
N GLN A 778 11.24 -18.48 -10.33
CA GLN A 778 11.17 -18.49 -11.79
C GLN A 778 11.37 -17.08 -12.37
N ASP A 779 10.72 -16.06 -11.79
CA ASP A 779 10.87 -14.67 -12.21
C ASP A 779 12.29 -14.13 -11.93
N ALA A 780 12.90 -14.55 -10.82
CA ALA A 780 14.28 -14.20 -10.47
C ALA A 780 15.33 -14.87 -11.36
N ASN A 781 15.00 -16.04 -11.93
CA ASN A 781 15.91 -16.91 -12.66
C ASN A 781 17.20 -17.22 -11.86
N VAL A 782 17.04 -17.60 -10.58
CA VAL A 782 18.13 -17.98 -9.68
C VAL A 782 17.85 -19.35 -9.02
N PRO A 783 18.88 -20.15 -8.69
CA PRO A 783 18.70 -21.39 -7.97
C PRO A 783 18.24 -21.13 -6.52
N ARG A 784 17.40 -22.03 -5.99
CA ARG A 784 16.82 -21.95 -4.64
C ARG A 784 17.92 -21.94 -3.57
N GLU A 785 18.97 -22.70 -3.85
CA GLU A 785 20.13 -22.93 -3.01
C GLU A 785 21.02 -21.69 -2.87
N SER A 786 20.77 -20.65 -3.67
CA SER A 786 21.53 -19.39 -3.56
C SER A 786 20.98 -18.43 -2.51
N VAL A 787 19.77 -18.69 -1.99
CA VAL A 787 19.23 -17.95 -0.85
C VAL A 787 19.81 -18.53 0.43
N SER A 788 20.22 -17.65 1.36
CA SER A 788 20.72 -18.05 2.68
C SER A 788 20.00 -17.36 3.84
N PHE A 789 19.14 -16.37 3.56
CA PHE A 789 18.32 -15.69 4.55
C PHE A 789 16.86 -15.60 4.10
N ILE A 790 15.93 -15.94 4.99
CA ILE A 790 14.50 -15.90 4.75
C ILE A 790 13.87 -14.98 5.80
N GLU A 791 13.32 -13.86 5.35
CA GLU A 791 12.55 -12.93 6.17
C GLU A 791 11.07 -13.29 6.02
N THR A 792 10.46 -13.79 7.10
CA THR A 792 9.09 -14.34 7.07
C THR A 792 8.12 -13.50 7.92
N SER A 793 6.85 -13.46 7.51
CA SER A 793 5.74 -13.17 8.43
C SER A 793 5.62 -14.32 9.43
N ASN A 794 5.33 -14.05 10.71
CA ASN A 794 5.38 -14.97 11.88
C ASN A 794 4.46 -16.23 11.86
N ARG A 795 4.03 -16.74 10.70
CA ARG A 795 3.18 -17.95 10.63
C ARG A 795 4.01 -19.24 10.69
N GLU A 796 3.69 -20.10 11.67
CA GLU A 796 4.37 -21.36 11.97
C GLU A 796 4.22 -22.44 10.87
N ASP A 797 3.19 -22.35 10.02
CA ASP A 797 2.79 -23.39 9.05
C ASP A 797 3.33 -23.18 7.62
N MET A 798 4.37 -22.36 7.43
CA MET A 798 4.89 -22.12 6.08
C MET A 798 5.57 -23.36 5.49
N PRO A 799 5.29 -23.74 4.23
CA PRO A 799 5.80 -24.96 3.59
C PRO A 799 7.29 -24.83 3.17
N TYR A 800 8.07 -24.01 3.88
CA TYR A 800 9.49 -23.80 3.58
C TYR A 800 10.29 -25.08 3.62
N GLN A 801 9.96 -26.03 4.50
CA GLN A 801 10.63 -27.32 4.56
C GLN A 801 10.47 -28.13 3.27
N GLU A 802 9.33 -28.01 2.59
CA GLU A 802 9.05 -28.68 1.33
C GLU A 802 9.79 -27.99 0.17
N PHE A 803 9.89 -26.67 0.19
CA PHE A 803 10.48 -25.90 -0.91
C PHE A 803 12.01 -25.77 -0.85
N PHE A 804 12.54 -25.48 0.35
CA PHE A 804 13.96 -25.27 0.63
C PHE A 804 14.59 -26.53 1.22
N THR A 805 14.80 -27.52 0.36
CA THR A 805 15.38 -28.81 0.75
C THR A 805 16.91 -28.77 0.78
N SER A 806 17.51 -29.28 1.85
CA SER A 806 18.94 -29.65 2.03
C SER A 806 20.00 -28.77 1.34
N GLN A 807 20.70 -27.95 2.13
CA GLN A 807 21.91 -27.24 1.71
C GLN A 807 23.15 -27.71 2.49
N LYS A 808 24.34 -27.32 2.01
CA LYS A 808 25.60 -27.43 2.78
C LYS A 808 25.59 -26.59 4.06
N SER A 809 24.81 -25.51 4.10
CA SER A 809 24.67 -24.61 5.25
C SER A 809 23.19 -24.33 5.51
N PRO A 810 22.76 -24.23 6.78
CA PRO A 810 21.36 -24.00 7.10
C PRO A 810 20.92 -22.58 6.73
N TYR A 811 19.68 -22.43 6.25
CA TYR A 811 19.05 -21.15 5.96
C TYR A 811 18.80 -20.37 7.27
N ALA A 812 19.16 -19.09 7.31
CA ALA A 812 18.79 -18.23 8.43
C ALA A 812 17.33 -17.77 8.28
N ILE A 813 16.52 -17.91 9.32
CA ILE A 813 15.14 -17.36 9.36
C ILE A 813 15.11 -16.13 10.27
N GLY A 814 14.49 -15.04 9.80
CA GLY A 814 14.23 -13.84 10.57
C GLY A 814 12.82 -13.30 10.36
N SER A 815 12.42 -12.36 11.22
CA SER A 815 11.19 -11.58 11.10
C SER A 815 11.41 -10.19 11.70
N VAL A 816 10.86 -9.15 11.09
CA VAL A 816 10.87 -7.77 11.61
C VAL A 816 9.75 -7.56 12.64
N MET A 817 8.70 -8.38 12.63
CA MET A 817 7.53 -8.20 13.49
C MET A 817 7.85 -8.17 15.00
N PRO A 818 8.81 -8.94 15.55
CA PRO A 818 9.20 -8.79 16.95
C PRO A 818 9.76 -7.40 17.28
N ASN A 819 10.38 -6.72 16.30
CA ASN A 819 10.89 -5.37 16.49
C ASN A 819 9.78 -4.31 16.45
N ILE A 820 8.70 -4.49 15.67
CA ILE A 820 7.77 -3.40 15.33
C ILE A 820 6.27 -3.74 15.45
N GLY A 821 5.93 -4.99 15.76
CA GLY A 821 4.57 -5.52 15.70
C GLY A 821 4.12 -5.86 14.27
N ASN A 822 2.88 -6.31 14.12
CA ASN A 822 2.27 -6.53 12.82
C ASN A 822 1.72 -5.20 12.28
N THR A 823 2.46 -4.58 11.36
CA THR A 823 2.11 -3.32 10.69
C THR A 823 1.19 -3.53 9.48
N ASN A 824 0.51 -4.69 9.40
CA ASN A 824 -0.48 -5.07 8.39
C ASN A 824 -0.06 -4.65 6.97
N ALA A 825 -0.74 -3.69 6.32
CA ALA A 825 -0.43 -3.31 4.94
C ALA A 825 1.04 -2.90 4.69
N ALA A 826 1.72 -2.39 5.72
CA ALA A 826 3.13 -2.00 5.68
C ALA A 826 4.12 -3.14 6.00
N ALA A 827 3.65 -4.29 6.50
CA ALA A 827 4.50 -5.38 6.98
C ALA A 827 5.45 -5.91 5.91
N GLY A 828 4.93 -6.23 4.71
CA GLY A 828 5.76 -6.74 3.63
C GLY A 828 6.85 -5.77 3.18
N LEU A 829 6.57 -4.46 3.17
CA LEU A 829 7.57 -3.45 2.79
C LEU A 829 8.59 -3.18 3.91
N ALA A 830 8.17 -3.26 5.18
CA ALA A 830 9.08 -3.23 6.32
C ALA A 830 10.09 -4.40 6.27
N SER A 831 9.63 -5.61 5.91
CA SER A 831 10.49 -6.77 5.70
C SER A 831 11.45 -6.59 4.51
N VAL A 832 11.02 -5.94 3.41
CA VAL A 832 11.92 -5.56 2.29
C VAL A 832 12.98 -4.57 2.74
N ILE A 833 12.63 -3.55 3.54
CA ILE A 833 13.59 -2.58 4.09
C ILE A 833 14.61 -3.29 4.98
N LYS A 834 14.15 -4.09 5.96
CA LYS A 834 15.02 -4.88 6.82
C LYS A 834 16.00 -5.73 6.00
N THR A 835 15.47 -6.48 5.04
CA THR A 835 16.28 -7.37 4.20
C THR A 835 17.29 -6.60 3.34
N SER A 836 16.89 -5.44 2.82
CA SER A 836 17.79 -4.56 2.06
C SER A 836 18.89 -3.96 2.94
N LEU A 837 18.60 -3.62 4.19
CA LEU A 837 19.61 -3.23 5.17
C LEU A 837 20.57 -4.39 5.48
N CYS A 838 20.06 -5.61 5.62
CA CYS A 838 20.88 -6.81 5.86
C CYS A 838 21.85 -7.07 4.69
N LEU A 839 21.36 -6.97 3.46
CA LEU A 839 22.18 -7.11 2.25
C LEU A 839 23.21 -5.98 2.13
N TYR A 840 22.80 -4.73 2.34
CA TYR A 840 23.66 -3.55 2.25
C TYR A 840 24.77 -3.53 3.30
N GLN A 841 24.45 -3.91 4.54
CA GLN A 841 25.42 -3.97 5.63
C GLN A 841 26.17 -5.29 5.71
N GLU A 842 25.70 -6.32 4.99
CA GLU A 842 26.20 -7.71 5.02
C GLU A 842 26.12 -8.29 6.43
N ILE A 843 24.98 -8.11 7.09
CA ILE A 843 24.73 -8.59 8.46
C ILE A 843 23.39 -9.30 8.50
N ILE A 844 23.37 -10.50 9.08
CA ILE A 844 22.15 -11.21 9.47
C ILE A 844 21.82 -10.80 10.90
N PRO A 845 20.65 -10.19 11.15
CA PRO A 845 20.26 -9.71 12.48
C PRO A 845 19.85 -10.87 13.39
N PRO A 846 19.87 -10.66 14.73
CA PRO A 846 19.26 -11.60 15.65
C PRO A 846 17.73 -11.62 15.47
N LEU A 847 17.12 -12.73 15.88
CA LEU A 847 15.70 -12.89 16.13
C LEU A 847 15.47 -12.91 17.65
N GLU A 848 14.52 -12.14 18.17
CA GLU A 848 14.26 -12.03 19.61
C GLU A 848 13.92 -13.40 20.26
N MET A 849 14.33 -13.62 21.51
CA MET A 849 14.15 -14.91 22.23
C MET A 849 12.68 -15.35 22.37
N GLU A 850 11.72 -14.44 22.58
CA GLU A 850 10.29 -14.83 22.63
C GLU A 850 9.78 -15.27 21.25
N ALA A 851 10.18 -14.56 20.19
CA ALA A 851 9.88 -14.97 18.82
C ALA A 851 10.53 -16.31 18.44
N GLN A 852 11.71 -16.61 19.01
CA GLN A 852 12.34 -17.92 18.89
C GLN A 852 11.54 -19.03 19.58
N ALA A 853 10.85 -18.75 20.69
CA ALA A 853 10.01 -19.75 21.35
C ALA A 853 8.77 -20.11 20.51
N THR A 854 8.16 -19.11 19.86
CA THR A 854 7.04 -19.29 18.93
C THR A 854 7.50 -20.04 17.66
N LEU A 855 8.55 -19.57 17.00
CA LEU A 855 9.06 -20.21 15.77
C LEU A 855 9.78 -21.54 16.02
N GLY A 856 10.39 -21.71 17.19
CA GLY A 856 11.16 -22.89 17.58
C GLY A 856 10.32 -24.10 18.01
N ASN A 857 9.04 -23.90 18.35
CA ASN A 857 8.09 -25.00 18.58
C ASN A 857 7.54 -25.59 17.26
N SER A 858 7.85 -24.99 16.11
CA SER A 858 7.49 -25.55 14.81
C SER A 858 8.35 -26.78 14.49
N LYS A 859 7.79 -27.76 13.78
CA LYS A 859 8.51 -28.95 13.25
C LYS A 859 9.76 -28.60 12.41
N SER A 860 10.00 -27.33 12.08
CA SER A 860 11.10 -26.85 11.24
C SER A 860 12.47 -26.90 11.89
N ALA A 861 12.53 -26.77 13.22
CA ALA A 861 13.78 -26.84 13.98
C ALA A 861 14.38 -28.27 14.01
N GLU A 862 13.56 -29.31 13.82
CA GLU A 862 13.99 -30.71 13.92
C GLU A 862 14.78 -31.22 12.70
N THR A 863 14.64 -30.57 11.55
CA THR A 863 15.23 -31.05 10.27
C THR A 863 16.68 -30.62 10.03
N GLY A 864 17.22 -29.68 10.82
CA GLY A 864 18.59 -29.16 10.69
C GLY A 864 18.86 -28.26 9.48
N ASN A 865 17.87 -28.01 8.62
CA ASN A 865 18.02 -27.17 7.42
C ASN A 865 17.88 -25.67 7.69
N PHE A 866 17.31 -25.28 8.83
CA PHE A 866 17.07 -23.90 9.20
C PHE A 866 17.73 -23.58 10.54
N HIS A 867 18.11 -22.33 10.75
CA HIS A 867 18.56 -21.85 12.06
C HIS A 867 17.97 -20.46 12.35
N LEU A 868 17.75 -20.19 13.64
CA LEU A 868 17.29 -18.89 14.14
C LEU A 868 18.50 -18.12 14.69
N PRO A 869 18.93 -17.01 14.04
CA PRO A 869 20.07 -16.23 14.52
C PRO A 869 19.78 -15.65 15.91
N VAL A 870 20.56 -16.01 16.93
CA VAL A 870 20.38 -15.48 18.31
C VAL A 870 21.16 -14.18 18.52
N TYR A 871 22.25 -14.00 17.76
CA TYR A 871 23.11 -12.83 17.81
C TYR A 871 23.28 -12.28 16.40
N PRO A 872 23.56 -10.98 16.24
CA PRO A 872 23.96 -10.41 14.95
C PRO A 872 25.21 -11.10 14.40
N GLN A 873 25.23 -11.35 13.10
CA GLN A 873 26.30 -12.10 12.44
C GLN A 873 26.68 -11.41 11.14
N PHE A 874 27.98 -11.26 10.88
CA PHE A 874 28.41 -10.88 9.54
C PHE A 874 27.98 -11.98 8.56
N TRP A 875 27.37 -11.58 7.47
CA TRP A 875 26.81 -12.46 6.46
C TRP A 875 27.93 -13.00 5.58
N MET A 876 28.68 -13.96 6.13
CA MET A 876 29.71 -14.67 5.39
C MET A 876 29.10 -15.43 4.22
N ARG A 877 29.85 -15.51 3.11
CA ARG A 877 29.50 -16.31 1.94
C ARG A 877 30.75 -16.94 1.35
N ASN A 878 30.56 -17.91 0.49
CA ASN A 878 31.58 -18.34 -0.45
C ASN A 878 31.28 -17.69 -1.81
N ARG A 879 32.20 -16.87 -2.32
CA ARG A 879 32.00 -16.13 -3.58
C ARG A 879 31.76 -17.04 -4.80
N ALA A 880 32.25 -18.28 -4.76
CA ALA A 880 31.99 -19.26 -5.81
C ALA A 880 30.49 -19.62 -5.92
N ASP A 881 29.73 -19.46 -4.83
CA ASP A 881 28.30 -19.78 -4.78
C ASP A 881 27.43 -18.59 -5.25
N GLY A 882 28.04 -17.43 -5.54
CA GLY A 882 27.39 -16.24 -6.08
C GLY A 882 27.13 -15.12 -5.07
N PRO A 883 26.26 -14.15 -5.41
CA PRO A 883 25.95 -13.03 -4.54
C PRO A 883 25.09 -13.42 -3.33
N ARG A 884 25.05 -12.57 -2.30
CA ARG A 884 24.16 -12.76 -1.14
C ARG A 884 22.72 -12.57 -1.60
N ARG A 885 21.84 -13.52 -1.29
CA ARG A 885 20.42 -13.45 -1.62
C ARG A 885 19.53 -13.76 -0.44
N ALA A 886 18.40 -13.08 -0.39
CA ALA A 886 17.35 -13.30 0.58
C ALA A 886 15.99 -13.47 -0.08
N CYS A 887 15.12 -14.21 0.60
CA CYS A 887 13.70 -14.30 0.28
C CYS A 887 12.90 -13.55 1.34
N VAL A 888 12.09 -12.58 0.91
CA VAL A 888 11.07 -11.94 1.75
C VAL A 888 9.75 -12.64 1.51
N SER A 889 8.98 -12.90 2.56
CA SER A 889 7.69 -13.56 2.50
C SER A 889 6.62 -12.81 3.29
N THR A 890 5.40 -12.81 2.76
CA THR A 890 4.21 -12.30 3.45
C THR A 890 3.00 -13.14 3.10
N THR A 891 2.21 -13.46 4.11
CA THR A 891 0.97 -14.24 3.99
C THR A 891 -0.19 -13.48 4.62
N THR A 892 -1.33 -13.44 3.93
CA THR A 892 -2.54 -12.75 4.40
C THR A 892 -3.39 -13.64 5.31
N SER A 893 -4.29 -13.05 6.10
CA SER A 893 -5.28 -13.83 6.88
C SER A 893 -6.12 -14.75 5.99
N ASP A 894 -6.47 -14.30 4.78
CA ASP A 894 -7.18 -15.08 3.75
C ASP A 894 -6.31 -16.10 3.00
N GLY A 895 -5.06 -16.28 3.43
CA GLY A 895 -4.08 -17.24 2.90
C GLY A 895 -3.57 -16.98 1.47
N ASN A 896 -3.66 -15.73 0.98
CA ASN A 896 -2.85 -15.31 -0.17
C ASN A 896 -1.38 -15.18 0.27
N CYS A 897 -0.44 -15.44 -0.64
CA CYS A 897 0.99 -15.36 -0.34
C CYS A 897 1.75 -14.55 -1.39
N ALA A 898 2.71 -13.74 -0.95
CA ALA A 898 3.62 -12.97 -1.79
C ALA A 898 5.07 -13.16 -1.35
N HIS A 899 5.99 -13.32 -2.31
CA HIS A 899 7.41 -13.51 -2.06
C HIS A 899 8.26 -12.63 -2.97
N ALA A 900 9.35 -12.06 -2.45
CA ALA A 900 10.32 -11.29 -3.21
C ALA A 900 11.74 -11.80 -2.99
N ILE A 901 12.52 -11.90 -4.07
CA ILE A 901 13.92 -12.31 -4.05
C ILE A 901 14.80 -11.06 -4.18
N LEU A 902 15.59 -10.79 -3.16
CA LEU A 902 16.51 -9.66 -3.10
C LEU A 902 17.96 -10.15 -3.18
N GLU A 903 18.80 -9.39 -3.87
CA GLU A 903 20.22 -9.67 -4.08
C GLU A 903 21.07 -8.47 -3.65
N GLY A 904 22.21 -8.75 -3.03
CA GLY A 904 23.19 -7.72 -2.66
C GLY A 904 23.92 -7.17 -3.89
N PHE A 905 24.17 -5.87 -3.92
CA PHE A 905 24.88 -5.20 -5.02
C PHE A 905 26.37 -4.98 -4.70
N GLU A 906 27.24 -5.29 -5.66
CA GLU A 906 28.69 -5.08 -5.56
C GLU A 906 29.19 -4.17 -6.67
N TYR A 907 29.91 -3.11 -6.29
CA TYR A 907 30.53 -2.20 -7.23
C TYR A 907 31.78 -2.85 -7.84
N ALA A 908 32.06 -2.60 -9.13
CA ALA A 908 33.14 -3.24 -9.89
C ALA A 908 34.55 -2.70 -9.54
N GLY A 909 34.73 -2.16 -8.33
CA GLY A 909 35.99 -1.61 -7.81
C GLY A 909 35.76 -0.64 -6.65
N SER A 910 36.77 -0.45 -5.79
CA SER A 910 36.69 0.45 -4.64
C SER A 910 36.54 1.93 -5.02
N GLU A 911 37.11 2.34 -6.15
CA GLU A 911 37.02 3.72 -6.69
C GLU A 911 35.60 4.07 -7.17
N GLN A 912 34.76 3.07 -7.43
CA GLN A 912 33.38 3.27 -7.89
C GLN A 912 32.36 3.36 -6.74
N VAL A 913 32.77 3.09 -5.50
CA VAL A 913 31.88 3.14 -4.34
C VAL A 913 31.70 4.60 -3.90
N PRO A 914 30.47 5.16 -3.87
CA PRO A 914 30.26 6.52 -3.43
C PRO A 914 30.75 6.75 -1.98
N ALA A 915 31.39 7.89 -1.71
CA ALA A 915 31.93 8.19 -0.37
C ALA A 915 30.88 8.14 0.75
N LYS A 916 29.62 8.50 0.43
CA LYS A 916 28.47 8.36 1.33
C LYS A 916 28.25 6.89 1.76
N VAL A 917 28.35 5.95 0.82
CA VAL A 917 28.21 4.50 1.08
C VAL A 917 29.31 4.00 2.00
N ILE A 918 30.57 4.39 1.75
CA ILE A 918 31.70 4.01 2.61
C ILE A 918 31.45 4.47 4.05
N ARG A 919 30.96 5.70 4.24
CA ARG A 919 30.68 6.26 5.57
C ARG A 919 29.55 5.54 6.29
N GLU A 920 28.43 5.30 5.61
CA GLU A 920 27.24 4.65 6.17
C GLU A 920 27.48 3.22 6.62
N ARG A 921 28.42 2.52 5.98
CA ARG A 921 28.70 1.11 6.23
C ARG A 921 29.73 0.86 7.35
N LYS A 922 30.31 1.90 7.96
CA LYS A 922 31.33 1.76 9.04
C LYS A 922 30.75 1.30 10.37
N ARG A 923 29.60 1.86 10.77
CA ARG A 923 28.97 1.61 12.07
C ARG A 923 27.52 1.16 11.88
N PRO A 924 27.27 -0.06 11.39
CA PRO A 924 25.92 -0.53 11.10
C PRO A 924 25.04 -0.63 12.36
N LEU A 925 25.64 -1.03 13.50
CA LEU A 925 24.98 -1.16 14.80
C LEU A 925 24.89 0.16 15.59
N GLY A 926 25.22 1.30 14.99
CA GLY A 926 25.26 2.56 15.72
C GLY A 926 26.50 2.75 16.60
N LEU A 927 26.32 3.59 17.61
CA LEU A 927 27.34 3.84 18.61
C LEU A 927 27.62 2.56 19.43
N CYS A 928 28.86 2.42 19.87
CA CYS A 928 29.31 1.33 20.73
C CYS A 928 28.63 1.45 22.11
N PRO A 929 28.33 0.32 22.75
CA PRO A 929 27.75 0.31 24.09
C PRO A 929 28.72 0.83 25.17
N PHE A 930 29.99 1.06 24.84
CA PHE A 930 31.02 1.53 25.76
C PHE A 930 31.68 2.81 25.24
N GLY A 931 31.97 3.75 26.14
CA GLY A 931 32.74 4.95 25.87
C GLY A 931 34.14 4.85 26.49
N LEU A 932 35.16 5.27 25.73
CA LEU A 932 36.54 5.41 26.22
C LEU A 932 36.82 6.89 26.53
N PHE A 933 37.11 7.18 27.78
CA PHE A 933 37.48 8.51 28.27
C PHE A 933 38.96 8.50 28.63
N ILE A 934 39.68 9.53 28.20
CA ILE A 934 41.10 9.69 28.49
C ILE A 934 41.28 11.03 29.19
N VAL A 935 41.92 11.01 30.36
CA VAL A 935 42.31 12.20 31.11
C VAL A 935 43.83 12.21 31.23
N GLU A 936 44.46 13.29 30.79
CA GLU A 936 45.92 13.42 30.74
C GLU A 936 46.39 14.57 31.63
N GLY A 937 47.62 14.47 32.15
CA GLY A 937 48.22 15.47 33.02
C GLY A 937 49.73 15.31 33.13
N ASP A 938 50.44 16.40 33.44
CA ASP A 938 51.88 16.37 33.70
C ASP A 938 52.21 15.92 35.12
N ASP A 939 51.22 16.01 36.01
CA ASP A 939 51.27 15.52 37.37
C ASP A 939 49.89 15.01 37.84
N LYS A 940 49.85 14.49 39.07
CA LYS A 940 48.62 13.95 39.67
C LYS A 940 47.54 15.01 39.88
N ASN A 941 47.91 16.25 40.19
CA ASN A 941 46.92 17.30 40.46
C ASN A 941 46.18 17.66 39.17
N GLU A 942 46.89 17.70 38.04
CA GLU A 942 46.27 17.85 36.73
C GLU A 942 45.34 16.69 36.39
N LEU A 943 45.74 15.44 36.67
CA LEU A 943 44.86 14.28 36.48
C LEU A 943 43.59 14.34 37.33
N ILE A 944 43.71 14.69 38.62
CA ILE A 944 42.56 14.84 39.51
C ILE A 944 41.64 15.97 39.03
N THR A 945 42.22 17.11 38.64
CA THR A 945 41.47 18.24 38.08
C THR A 945 40.73 17.84 36.80
N GLY A 946 41.38 17.07 35.91
CA GLY A 946 40.77 16.56 34.70
C GLY A 946 39.66 15.53 34.97
N LEU A 947 39.82 14.66 35.97
CA LEU A 947 38.79 13.72 36.41
C LEU A 947 37.58 14.44 37.04
N ASP A 948 37.82 15.52 37.80
CA ASP A 948 36.78 16.42 38.29
C ASP A 948 36.06 17.15 37.15
N ALA A 949 36.81 17.62 36.15
CA ALA A 949 36.25 18.27 34.97
C ALA A 949 35.41 17.30 34.12
N LEU A 950 35.83 16.04 33.99
CA LEU A 950 35.07 14.99 33.32
C LEU A 950 33.71 14.77 34.01
N LEU A 951 33.68 14.65 35.33
CA LEU A 951 32.41 14.60 36.07
C LEU A 951 31.58 15.88 35.89
N THR A 952 32.20 17.06 36.05
CA THR A 952 31.49 18.35 36.08
C THR A 952 30.91 18.73 34.71
N SER A 953 31.65 18.48 33.63
CA SER A 953 31.20 18.74 32.25
C SER A 953 29.98 17.91 31.86
N HIS A 954 29.79 16.75 32.51
CA HIS A 954 28.66 15.85 32.26
C HIS A 954 27.56 15.92 33.34
N PHE A 955 27.79 16.59 34.47
CA PHE A 955 26.80 16.79 35.54
C PHE A 955 25.54 17.56 35.08
N SER A 956 25.68 18.46 34.10
CA SER A 956 24.54 19.19 33.50
C SER A 956 23.66 18.30 32.59
N LEU A 957 24.15 17.11 32.22
CA LEU A 957 23.51 16.13 31.34
C LEU A 957 23.08 14.86 32.09
N LEU A 958 23.10 14.84 33.43
CA LEU A 958 22.66 13.69 34.25
C LEU A 958 21.16 13.36 34.12
N THR A 959 20.39 14.17 33.39
CA THR A 959 19.01 13.90 32.95
C THR A 959 18.93 13.39 31.50
N SER A 960 20.07 13.21 30.83
CA SER A 960 20.18 12.83 29.42
C SER A 960 20.10 11.32 29.22
N THR A 961 19.28 10.90 28.25
CA THR A 961 19.22 9.53 27.73
C THR A 961 20.30 9.25 26.67
N ALA A 962 21.30 10.11 26.53
CA ALA A 962 22.33 9.99 25.50
C ALA A 962 23.23 8.75 25.68
N PRO A 963 23.59 8.03 24.60
CA PRO A 963 24.53 6.91 24.66
C PRO A 963 25.92 7.32 25.17
N ILE A 964 26.55 6.45 25.97
CA ILE A 964 27.84 6.74 26.63
C ILE A 964 28.97 7.07 25.64
N GLU A 965 29.02 6.43 24.46
CA GLU A 965 30.04 6.73 23.44
C GLU A 965 29.88 8.14 22.88
N SER A 966 28.66 8.69 22.85
CA SER A 966 28.45 10.10 22.45
C SER A 966 29.13 11.05 23.42
N LEU A 967 29.05 10.77 24.72
CA LEU A 967 29.71 11.56 25.75
C LEU A 967 31.23 11.44 25.64
N ALA A 968 31.75 10.23 25.39
CA ALA A 968 33.17 9.99 25.16
C ALA A 968 33.68 10.76 23.92
N LEU A 969 32.89 10.79 22.84
CA LEU A 969 33.21 11.53 21.62
C LEU A 969 33.26 13.04 21.87
N ASP A 970 32.30 13.58 22.63
CA ASP A 970 32.27 15.00 22.97
C ASP A 970 33.42 15.38 23.90
N TRP A 971 33.74 14.54 24.88
CA TRP A 971 34.93 14.69 25.73
C TRP A 971 36.21 14.74 24.89
N TYR A 972 36.37 13.79 23.96
CA TYR A 972 37.52 13.73 23.06
C TYR A 972 37.60 14.96 22.14
N ARG A 973 36.47 15.45 21.62
CA ARG A 973 36.45 16.66 20.77
C ARG A 973 36.85 17.92 21.52
N GLN A 974 36.49 18.02 22.80
CA GLN A 974 36.78 19.18 23.62
C GLN A 974 38.22 19.19 24.16
N ASN A 975 38.72 18.03 24.58
CA ASN A 975 40.00 17.92 25.29
C ASN A 975 41.12 17.36 24.42
N GLY A 976 40.78 16.59 23.37
CA GLY A 976 41.75 15.89 22.53
C GLY A 976 42.54 14.82 23.29
N VAL A 977 43.65 14.41 22.69
CA VAL A 977 44.71 13.62 23.34
C VAL A 977 46.02 14.34 23.04
N ASN A 978 46.79 14.64 24.08
CA ASN A 978 48.07 15.32 24.00
C ASN A 978 49.21 14.35 24.37
N PRO A 979 49.91 13.77 23.37
CA PRO A 979 50.96 12.78 23.61
C PRO A 979 52.19 13.35 24.34
N GLN A 980 52.25 14.66 24.61
CA GLN A 980 53.31 15.28 25.41
C GLN A 980 53.06 15.21 26.92
N LYS A 981 51.83 14.90 27.36
CA LYS A 981 51.51 14.77 28.77
C LYS A 981 52.11 13.49 29.34
N LYS A 982 52.67 13.58 30.54
CA LYS A 982 53.44 12.47 31.16
C LYS A 982 52.56 11.35 31.70
N HIS A 983 51.39 11.68 32.22
CA HIS A 983 50.49 10.72 32.84
C HIS A 983 49.13 10.73 32.16
N ALA A 984 48.48 9.57 32.14
CA ALA A 984 47.13 9.40 31.62
C ALA A 984 46.34 8.41 32.48
N VAL A 985 45.04 8.65 32.57
CA VAL A 985 44.03 7.72 33.07
C VAL A 985 43.11 7.40 31.91
N SER A 986 42.92 6.11 31.62
CA SER A 986 41.91 5.64 30.67
C SER A 986 40.75 5.02 31.42
N ILE A 987 39.53 5.41 31.07
CA ILE A 987 38.31 4.93 31.69
C ILE A 987 37.39 4.38 30.60
N VAL A 988 36.92 3.15 30.78
CA VAL A 988 35.89 2.55 29.92
C VAL A 988 34.64 2.34 30.76
N ALA A 989 33.51 2.87 30.27
CA ALA A 989 32.22 2.79 30.94
C ALA A 989 31.09 2.50 29.92
N GLY A 990 30.09 1.74 30.33
CA GLY A 990 28.89 1.42 29.53
C GLY A 990 27.72 2.39 29.74
N ASP A 991 27.69 3.08 30.88
CA ASP A 991 26.69 4.10 31.17
C ASP A 991 27.26 5.20 32.09
N VAL A 992 26.45 6.23 32.36
CA VAL A 992 26.87 7.38 33.17
C VAL A 992 27.11 7.01 34.62
N SER A 993 26.30 6.12 35.21
CA SER A 993 26.48 5.69 36.61
C SER A 993 27.78 4.90 36.79
N GLN A 994 28.10 4.06 35.81
CA GLN A 994 29.38 3.37 35.75
C GLN A 994 30.54 4.36 35.58
N LEU A 995 30.41 5.35 34.70
CA LEU A 995 31.43 6.38 34.51
C LEU A 995 31.75 7.09 35.84
N GLU A 996 30.74 7.48 36.61
CA GLU A 996 30.93 8.10 37.92
C GLU A 996 31.73 7.21 38.88
N LYS A 997 31.34 5.93 38.96
CA LYS A 997 32.04 4.94 39.79
C LYS A 997 33.49 4.75 39.37
N GLN A 998 33.75 4.68 38.07
CA GLN A 998 35.10 4.51 37.55
C GLN A 998 35.95 5.77 37.71
N VAL A 999 35.36 6.98 37.62
CA VAL A 999 36.08 8.22 37.92
C VAL A 999 36.48 8.28 39.40
N ALA A 1000 35.61 7.86 40.32
CA ALA A 1000 35.96 7.76 41.74
C ALA A 1000 37.12 6.77 41.96
N ALA A 1001 37.03 5.57 41.36
CA ALA A 1001 38.10 4.57 41.43
C ALA A 1001 39.42 5.06 40.81
N ALA A 1002 39.35 5.84 39.73
CA ALA A 1002 40.51 6.46 39.11
C ALA A 1002 41.17 7.49 40.02
N LYS A 1003 40.39 8.34 40.69
CA LYS A 1003 40.92 9.31 41.66
C LYS A 1003 41.66 8.61 42.81
N ASP A 1004 41.06 7.56 43.37
CA ASP A 1004 41.68 6.77 44.43
C ASP A 1004 42.99 6.14 43.95
N ALA A 1005 43.02 5.60 42.73
CA ALA A 1005 44.22 5.02 42.12
C ALA A 1005 45.34 6.05 41.91
N VAL A 1006 45.00 7.25 41.41
CA VAL A 1006 45.95 8.35 41.20
C VAL A 1006 46.52 8.87 42.53
N LEU A 1007 45.67 9.08 43.53
CA LEU A 1007 46.08 9.58 44.85
C LEU A 1007 46.97 8.57 45.60
N SER A 1008 46.68 7.27 45.46
CA SER A 1008 47.40 6.19 46.15
C SER A 1008 48.59 5.60 45.38
N ASP A 1009 48.83 6.04 44.13
CA ASP A 1009 49.77 5.38 43.20
C ASP A 1009 49.51 3.88 43.01
N THR A 1010 48.25 3.48 43.08
CA THR A 1010 47.89 2.07 42.85
C THR A 1010 47.68 1.85 41.37
N PRO A 1011 48.51 1.04 40.68
CA PRO A 1011 48.29 0.73 39.28
C PRO A 1011 46.98 -0.04 39.11
N GLN A 1012 46.20 0.36 38.11
CA GLN A 1012 44.92 -0.24 37.73
C GLN A 1012 45.01 -0.67 36.27
N ASN A 1013 44.36 -1.78 35.94
CA ASN A 1013 44.26 -2.27 34.58
C ASN A 1013 42.80 -2.67 34.31
N ILE A 1014 42.33 -2.34 33.11
CA ILE A 1014 41.02 -2.76 32.63
C ILE A 1014 41.05 -4.29 32.48
N ARG A 1015 40.16 -4.97 33.20
CA ARG A 1015 39.93 -6.42 33.10
C ARG A 1015 38.49 -6.65 32.67
N GLY A 1016 38.30 -7.20 31.47
CA GLY A 1016 36.97 -7.34 30.89
C GLY A 1016 36.61 -6.14 30.00
N SER A 1017 35.33 -5.77 29.97
CA SER A 1017 34.75 -4.77 29.05
C SER A 1017 34.73 -3.33 29.58
N GLU A 1018 34.99 -3.13 30.87
CA GLU A 1018 34.90 -1.83 31.55
C GLU A 1018 35.98 -1.71 32.64
N GLY A 1019 36.29 -0.48 33.07
CA GLY A 1019 37.24 -0.26 34.16
C GLY A 1019 38.13 0.97 33.99
N VAL A 1020 39.11 1.07 34.88
CA VAL A 1020 40.16 2.09 34.85
C VAL A 1020 41.50 1.45 34.51
N CYS A 1021 42.27 2.11 33.65
CA CYS A 1021 43.69 1.86 33.48
C CYS A 1021 44.47 3.10 33.92
N TYR A 1022 45.38 2.90 34.87
CA TYR A 1022 46.30 3.93 35.36
C TYR A 1022 47.61 3.27 35.78
N THR A 1023 48.73 3.87 35.40
CA THR A 1023 50.06 3.47 35.85
C THR A 1023 50.79 4.68 36.41
N PRO A 1024 51.29 4.63 37.66
CA PRO A 1024 52.00 5.76 38.27
C PRO A 1024 53.26 6.16 37.51
N ASN A 1025 53.94 5.18 36.92
CA ASN A 1025 55.13 5.38 36.10
C ASN A 1025 54.75 5.30 34.62
N PRO A 1026 55.06 6.33 33.81
CA PRO A 1026 54.75 6.34 32.37
C PRO A 1026 55.42 5.19 31.63
N LEU A 1027 54.66 4.50 30.77
CA LEU A 1027 55.14 3.35 29.98
C LEU A 1027 55.64 3.74 28.57
N GLY A 1028 55.43 4.99 28.13
CA GLY A 1028 55.38 5.37 26.71
C GLY A 1028 56.62 6.00 26.08
N GLU A 1029 57.55 6.62 26.82
CA GLU A 1029 58.67 7.36 26.19
C GLU A 1029 59.73 6.46 25.53
N SER A 1030 59.78 5.16 25.85
CA SER A 1030 60.80 4.21 25.36
C SER A 1030 60.28 2.80 25.04
N GLY A 1031 58.96 2.60 25.04
CA GLY A 1031 58.36 1.29 24.76
C GLY A 1031 58.29 0.97 23.26
N GLU A 1032 58.79 -0.20 22.84
CA GLU A 1032 58.55 -0.75 21.51
C GLU A 1032 57.26 -1.59 21.50
N ILE A 1033 56.48 -1.51 20.42
CA ILE A 1033 55.27 -2.34 20.23
C ILE A 1033 55.65 -3.60 19.45
N ALA A 1034 55.48 -4.78 20.06
CA ALA A 1034 55.63 -6.07 19.39
C ALA A 1034 54.24 -6.68 19.10
N PHE A 1035 53.91 -6.87 17.82
CA PHE A 1035 52.73 -7.67 17.44
C PHE A 1035 53.05 -9.16 17.50
N VAL A 1036 52.53 -9.84 18.52
CA VAL A 1036 52.66 -11.30 18.69
C VAL A 1036 51.44 -11.98 18.05
N PHE A 1037 51.64 -12.70 16.95
CA PHE A 1037 50.60 -13.48 16.30
C PHE A 1037 50.57 -14.90 16.87
N PRO A 1038 49.57 -15.27 17.67
CA PRO A 1038 49.51 -16.58 18.30
C PRO A 1038 49.32 -17.71 17.27
N GLY A 1039 49.87 -18.88 17.56
CA GLY A 1039 49.70 -20.09 16.73
C GLY A 1039 48.26 -20.64 16.77
N SER A 1040 48.00 -21.66 15.94
CA SER A 1040 46.65 -22.20 15.70
C SER A 1040 45.90 -22.72 16.94
N GLY A 1041 46.56 -23.02 18.05
CA GLY A 1041 45.93 -23.57 19.26
C GLY A 1041 45.02 -22.63 20.06
N ASN A 1042 44.85 -21.37 19.64
CA ASN A 1042 44.08 -20.35 20.37
C ASN A 1042 42.67 -20.09 19.78
N HIS A 1043 42.24 -20.86 18.78
CA HIS A 1043 40.91 -20.70 18.22
C HIS A 1043 39.83 -21.17 19.22
N TYR A 1044 38.69 -20.49 19.21
CA TYR A 1044 37.48 -20.91 19.89
C TYR A 1044 36.27 -20.64 18.99
N VAL A 1045 35.18 -21.36 19.20
CA VAL A 1045 33.95 -21.20 18.40
C VAL A 1045 33.41 -19.78 18.60
N GLY A 1046 33.20 -19.06 17.50
CA GLY A 1046 32.73 -17.67 17.53
C GLY A 1046 33.82 -16.61 17.72
N MET A 1047 35.11 -16.99 17.71
CA MET A 1047 36.22 -16.03 17.77
C MET A 1047 36.07 -14.92 16.72
N GLY A 1048 36.10 -13.66 17.18
CA GLY A 1048 36.01 -12.49 16.32
C GLY A 1048 34.61 -12.17 15.76
N ARG A 1049 33.58 -12.96 16.06
CA ARG A 1049 32.22 -12.74 15.56
C ARG A 1049 31.65 -11.38 16.01
N ASP A 1050 31.78 -11.07 17.30
CA ASP A 1050 31.25 -9.85 17.89
C ASP A 1050 32.02 -8.60 17.43
N ILE A 1051 33.35 -8.71 17.31
CA ILE A 1051 34.19 -7.63 16.78
C ILE A 1051 33.87 -7.39 15.30
N GLY A 1052 33.68 -8.46 14.52
CA GLY A 1052 33.44 -8.38 13.09
C GLY A 1052 32.20 -7.60 12.67
N ILE A 1053 31.16 -7.54 13.50
CA ILE A 1053 29.93 -6.77 13.21
C ILE A 1053 30.05 -5.28 13.60
N HIS A 1054 30.91 -4.94 14.57
CA HIS A 1054 31.17 -3.55 14.97
C HIS A 1054 32.18 -2.85 14.05
N TRP A 1055 33.05 -3.64 13.38
CA TRP A 1055 34.05 -3.20 12.40
C TRP A 1055 34.02 -4.09 11.13
N PRO A 1056 32.88 -4.09 10.40
CA PRO A 1056 32.66 -4.98 9.26
C PRO A 1056 33.62 -4.75 8.09
N GLU A 1057 34.30 -3.61 8.02
CA GLU A 1057 35.34 -3.36 7.03
C GLU A 1057 36.49 -4.36 7.07
N VAL A 1058 36.77 -4.96 8.23
CA VAL A 1058 37.80 -6.00 8.35
C VAL A 1058 37.33 -7.27 7.65
N LEU A 1059 36.10 -7.71 7.91
CA LEU A 1059 35.52 -8.89 7.29
C LEU A 1059 35.23 -8.69 5.80
N ARG A 1060 34.82 -7.48 5.39
CA ARG A 1060 34.68 -7.11 3.97
C ARG A 1060 35.98 -7.24 3.20
N LYS A 1061 37.12 -6.85 3.80
CA LYS A 1061 38.44 -7.03 3.19
C LYS A 1061 38.85 -8.50 3.10
N MET A 1062 38.36 -9.34 4.01
CA MET A 1062 38.58 -10.80 3.94
C MET A 1062 37.68 -11.48 2.91
N ASP A 1063 36.48 -10.94 2.67
CA ASP A 1063 35.57 -11.38 1.60
C ASP A 1063 36.02 -10.87 0.22
N ALA A 1064 36.65 -9.69 0.14
CA ALA A 1064 37.15 -9.04 -1.08
C ALA A 1064 38.25 -9.81 -1.79
#